data_AF-A0A357JCP4-F1
#
_entry.id   AF-A0A357JCP4-F1
#
_cell.length_a   1.000
_cell.length_b   1.000
_cell.length_c   1.000
_cell.angle_alpha   90.00
_cell.angle_beta   90.00
_cell.angle_gamma   90.00
#
_symmetry.space_group_name_H-M   'P 1'
#
loop_
_entity.id
_entity.type
_entity.pdbx_description
1 polymer ?
#
loop_
_entity_poly.entity_id
_entity_poly.type
_entity_poly.pdbx_seq_one_letter_code
_entity_poly.pdbx_strand_id
1 'polypeptide(L)'
;MTLISLTVAFSAITACLTTLFMGALSDKIGKRKIFISVGYILWGLSTASFGLINVKNANYLFPSLNAGMISGVFVIILDCIMTFFGSTANDAAFNSYVTREVDNKNRGKVEGVLSILPLCAMLVIFVGLNSLTDNGHWDIFFYIIGSFVLLIGIISFFLLPKENNKKDEENYLKFIKEGFLIETIKNNKKLYISFIAYMIFGIACQIFFPYLMIYFQYSLGFDGINFMIVLGSVLVLGSIFSVLFGILTDKFKKEKMLVIITLVFILGLFLLFFVNKGALVFAIISGIIMMTGYISLGSVLNSIVRDLIPKNKEGSFMGVRMIFVVMIPMCTGPFIGEAVSKAFPSGYYEELGVTKSLPSNWIWIFSLIVLLAIFIPIIFMCKKNKQEKENKGIIYEASDVTVSEKPLSEYPRVKLKRNSYFSLNGLWDINISKSRELMTDFTKKVMVPFAIETPLSKVNHLLEKNEYIQYHKEITLDKNFNKGRIILHFEGVDQICDVYINKILVETHIGGYVPFSIDITPFMKNLTFDLDLIVSDSTDDNNLTKGKQKLERGGVWYTSSSGIYKPVWVESTPNEFIEDIKIIPLFDKNAINVFVSSNVDKVVSIKFLNYKFEIYTNKEEVISNLDLPIWSLEEPNLIDVEVKLNDDVAHTYFGFRKIEIKNNYIYLNNKKIIINGLLDQGYYYGGGLTPTNYDDYLNDVINIKNLGFNTIRVHIKKELDMFYYYCDLNGILVIQDIPNGGDKYNAYTTIRGGLFPFIKKKNDHNYKAFSRTSIDSRNEYYEVLNDIINSLNNHPSIIIYTLFNEGWGQFDSKDVYNYAKNIDNSRIYDVASGWYDNGFNEIVSIHSYFYPLRIPKKLKKPFLFTEFG
;
A
#
# COMPACT_ATOMS: atom_id res chain seq x y z
N MET A 1 -37.17 -22.89 36.40
CA MET A 1 -35.77 -22.65 35.97
C MET A 1 -35.02 -23.96 36.12
N THR A 2 -34.36 -24.45 35.09
CA THR A 2 -33.66 -25.75 35.14
C THR A 2 -32.28 -25.58 35.77
N LEU A 3 -31.81 -26.60 36.49
CA LEU A 3 -30.47 -26.64 37.10
C LEU A 3 -29.35 -26.39 36.06
N ILE A 4 -29.58 -26.84 34.82
CA ILE A 4 -28.67 -26.66 33.67
C ILE A 4 -28.49 -25.18 33.33
N SER A 5 -29.57 -24.41 33.14
CA SER A 5 -29.48 -23.00 32.78
C SER A 5 -28.79 -22.15 33.87
N LEU A 6 -28.99 -22.51 35.15
CA LEU A 6 -28.31 -21.87 36.28
C LEU A 6 -26.82 -22.20 36.32
N THR A 7 -26.46 -23.48 36.14
CA THR A 7 -25.04 -23.91 36.11
C THR A 7 -24.29 -23.18 35.00
N VAL A 8 -24.85 -23.17 33.79
CA VAL A 8 -24.28 -22.48 32.62
C VAL A 8 -24.09 -20.98 32.85
N ALA A 9 -25.09 -20.31 33.45
CA ALA A 9 -25.01 -18.87 33.73
C ALA A 9 -23.96 -18.54 34.80
N PHE A 10 -23.92 -19.26 35.92
CA PHE A 10 -22.92 -19.04 36.98
C PHE A 10 -21.50 -19.36 36.51
N SER A 11 -21.35 -20.40 35.70
CA SER A 11 -20.08 -20.76 35.06
C SER A 11 -19.60 -19.65 34.13
N ALA A 12 -20.47 -19.13 33.25
CA ALA A 12 -20.13 -18.04 32.34
C ALA A 12 -19.75 -16.74 33.06
N ILE A 13 -20.44 -16.40 34.16
CA ILE A 13 -20.09 -15.25 35.00
C ILE A 13 -18.73 -15.46 35.65
N THR A 14 -18.48 -16.67 36.19
CA THR A 14 -17.20 -17.04 36.80
C THR A 14 -16.05 -16.93 35.79
N ALA A 15 -16.21 -17.49 34.59
CA ALA A 15 -15.24 -17.42 33.50
C ALA A 15 -14.91 -15.97 33.14
N CYS A 16 -15.94 -15.12 33.01
CA CYS A 16 -15.79 -13.72 32.64
C CYS A 16 -15.05 -12.91 33.71
N LEU A 17 -15.48 -12.99 34.96
CA LEU A 17 -14.84 -12.28 36.07
C LEU A 17 -13.40 -12.74 36.25
N THR A 18 -13.18 -14.06 36.19
CA THR A 18 -11.83 -14.63 36.32
C THR A 18 -10.92 -14.14 35.21
N THR A 19 -11.38 -14.16 33.96
CA THR A 19 -10.58 -13.69 32.83
C THR A 19 -10.24 -12.20 32.95
N LEU A 20 -11.18 -11.38 33.43
CA LEU A 20 -10.96 -9.96 33.66
C LEU A 20 -9.88 -9.68 34.71
N PHE A 21 -9.96 -10.35 35.86
CA PHE A 21 -8.99 -10.14 36.94
C PHE A 21 -7.64 -10.81 36.66
N MET A 22 -7.66 -12.09 36.27
CA MET A 22 -6.43 -12.86 36.02
C MET A 22 -5.73 -12.45 34.74
N GLY A 23 -6.45 -11.95 33.72
CA GLY A 23 -5.86 -11.36 32.52
C GLY A 23 -5.05 -10.11 32.86
N ALA A 24 -5.65 -9.18 33.61
CA ALA A 24 -4.95 -7.98 34.10
C ALA A 24 -3.75 -8.34 35.00
N LEU A 25 -3.89 -9.37 35.84
CA LEU A 25 -2.81 -9.83 36.72
C LEU A 25 -1.66 -10.45 35.92
N SER A 26 -2.00 -11.23 34.89
CA SER A 26 -1.07 -11.85 33.96
C SER A 26 -0.26 -10.80 33.19
N ASP A 27 -0.90 -9.73 32.71
CA ASP A 27 -0.21 -8.61 32.05
C ASP A 27 0.76 -7.90 33.00
N LYS A 28 0.32 -7.61 34.24
CA LYS A 28 1.16 -6.95 35.25
C LYS A 28 2.38 -7.78 35.67
N ILE A 29 2.21 -9.09 35.86
CA ILE A 29 3.28 -9.98 36.32
C ILE A 29 4.22 -10.35 35.18
N GLY A 30 3.73 -10.40 33.93
CA GLY A 30 4.53 -10.67 32.74
C GLY A 30 5.08 -12.10 32.67
N LYS A 31 4.52 -13.04 33.43
CA LYS A 31 4.94 -14.46 33.47
C LYS A 31 3.78 -15.40 33.07
N ARG A 32 3.27 -15.28 31.83
CA ARG A 32 2.05 -15.98 31.41
C ARG A 32 2.19 -17.50 31.45
N LYS A 33 3.40 -18.01 31.18
CA LYS A 33 3.74 -19.44 31.29
C LYS A 33 3.32 -20.09 32.62
N ILE A 34 3.47 -19.37 33.74
CA ILE A 34 3.11 -19.88 35.07
C ILE A 34 1.59 -20.01 35.20
N PHE A 35 0.86 -18.96 34.80
CA PHE A 35 -0.60 -18.95 34.81
C PHE A 35 -1.19 -20.06 33.95
N ILE A 36 -0.62 -20.31 32.76
CA ILE A 36 -1.04 -21.40 31.88
C ILE A 36 -0.81 -22.75 32.57
N SER A 37 0.43 -23.04 32.98
CA SER A 37 0.81 -24.37 33.44
C SER A 37 0.18 -24.76 34.77
N VAL A 38 0.25 -23.86 35.77
CA VAL A 38 -0.35 -24.10 37.09
C VAL A 38 -1.87 -24.12 36.98
N GLY A 39 -2.44 -23.24 36.16
CA GLY A 39 -3.88 -23.21 35.91
C GLY A 39 -4.41 -24.52 35.34
N TYR A 40 -3.74 -25.11 34.33
CA TYR A 40 -4.12 -26.42 33.78
C TYR A 40 -3.98 -27.57 34.80
N ILE A 41 -2.95 -27.55 35.66
CA ILE A 41 -2.80 -28.56 36.74
C ILE A 41 -3.99 -28.50 37.70
N LEU A 42 -4.32 -27.29 38.20
CA LEU A 42 -5.44 -27.09 39.12
C LEU A 42 -6.79 -27.34 38.45
N TRP A 43 -6.90 -27.05 37.16
CA TRP A 43 -8.07 -27.40 36.36
C TRP A 43 -8.26 -28.91 36.28
N GLY A 44 -7.21 -29.67 35.95
CA GLY A 44 -7.28 -31.14 35.91
C GLY A 44 -7.64 -31.76 37.27
N LEU A 45 -7.05 -31.27 38.36
CA LEU A 45 -7.38 -31.71 39.73
C LEU A 45 -8.84 -31.44 40.10
N SER A 46 -9.35 -30.25 39.78
CA SER A 46 -10.76 -29.90 40.03
C SER A 46 -11.71 -30.71 39.16
N THR A 47 -11.38 -30.98 37.89
CA THR A 47 -12.18 -31.88 37.04
C THR A 47 -12.20 -33.31 37.57
N ALA A 48 -11.06 -33.86 38.03
CA ALA A 48 -11.02 -35.20 38.62
C ALA A 48 -11.87 -35.31 39.90
N SER A 49 -12.03 -34.22 40.64
CA SER A 49 -12.83 -34.20 41.87
C SER A 49 -14.33 -34.48 41.64
N PHE A 50 -14.84 -34.27 40.42
CA PHE A 50 -16.22 -34.66 40.06
C PHE A 50 -16.47 -36.17 40.18
N GLY A 51 -15.44 -37.00 39.99
CA GLY A 51 -15.56 -38.45 40.18
C GLY A 51 -15.84 -38.85 41.63
N LEU A 52 -15.65 -37.94 42.59
CA LEU A 52 -15.94 -38.16 44.02
C LEU A 52 -17.38 -37.80 44.39
N ILE A 53 -18.13 -37.11 43.51
CA ILE A 53 -19.52 -36.70 43.74
C ILE A 53 -20.45 -37.85 43.36
N ASN A 54 -21.00 -38.55 44.35
CA ASN A 54 -22.13 -39.46 44.14
C ASN A 54 -23.20 -39.21 45.22
N VAL A 55 -24.45 -39.62 44.95
CA VAL A 55 -25.59 -39.41 45.86
C VAL A 55 -25.35 -40.07 47.23
N LYS A 56 -24.56 -41.16 47.29
CA LYS A 56 -24.18 -41.84 48.53
C LYS A 56 -23.22 -41.02 49.41
N ASN A 57 -22.23 -40.36 48.81
CA ASN A 57 -21.25 -39.50 49.47
C ASN A 57 -21.90 -38.17 49.93
N ALA A 58 -22.84 -37.63 49.14
CA ALA A 58 -23.62 -36.45 49.52
C ALA A 58 -24.53 -36.73 50.74
N ASN A 59 -25.15 -37.89 50.80
CA ASN A 59 -25.93 -38.35 51.97
C ASN A 59 -25.07 -38.60 53.21
N TYR A 60 -23.81 -39.04 53.04
CA TYR A 60 -22.88 -39.25 54.14
C TYR A 60 -22.38 -37.93 54.76
N LEU A 61 -22.16 -36.90 53.93
CA LEU A 61 -21.66 -35.59 54.38
C LEU A 61 -22.74 -34.71 55.01
N PHE A 62 -24.01 -34.83 54.59
CA PHE A 62 -25.12 -33.99 55.08
C PHE A 62 -26.43 -34.80 55.25
N PRO A 63 -26.62 -35.50 56.39
CA PRO A 63 -27.74 -36.45 56.58
C PRO A 63 -29.15 -35.82 56.70
N SER A 64 -29.25 -34.50 56.88
CA SER A 64 -30.48 -33.79 57.30
C SER A 64 -31.14 -32.91 56.23
N LEU A 65 -30.69 -32.97 54.98
CA LEU A 65 -31.16 -32.13 53.87
C LEU A 65 -31.47 -32.99 52.63
N ASN A 66 -32.34 -32.51 51.73
CA ASN A 66 -32.72 -33.24 50.52
C ASN A 66 -31.49 -33.46 49.60
N ALA A 67 -31.01 -34.70 49.56
CA ALA A 67 -29.76 -35.12 48.91
C ALA A 67 -29.62 -34.66 47.46
N GLY A 68 -30.74 -34.62 46.72
CA GLY A 68 -30.78 -34.18 45.33
C GLY A 68 -30.50 -32.69 45.14
N MET A 69 -31.00 -31.84 46.06
CA MET A 69 -30.74 -30.39 46.01
C MET A 69 -29.30 -30.06 46.39
N ILE A 70 -28.74 -30.72 47.41
CA ILE A 70 -27.34 -30.52 47.82
C ILE A 70 -26.39 -30.94 46.70
N SER A 71 -26.62 -32.12 46.10
CA SER A 71 -25.78 -32.59 45.00
C SER A 71 -25.81 -31.61 43.82
N GLY A 72 -26.96 -31.00 43.51
CA GLY A 72 -27.07 -29.98 42.47
C GLY A 72 -26.30 -28.70 42.79
N VAL A 73 -26.31 -28.24 44.05
CA VAL A 73 -25.53 -27.05 44.48
C VAL A 73 -24.03 -27.34 44.46
N PHE A 74 -23.59 -28.52 44.90
CA PHE A 74 -22.18 -28.92 44.84
C PHE A 74 -21.65 -29.01 43.41
N VAL A 75 -22.47 -29.49 42.47
CA VAL A 75 -22.13 -29.49 41.04
C VAL A 75 -21.90 -28.07 40.54
N ILE A 76 -22.77 -27.11 40.89
CA ILE A 76 -22.57 -25.70 40.50
C ILE A 76 -21.28 -25.13 41.10
N ILE A 77 -21.02 -25.38 42.38
CA ILE A 77 -19.81 -24.86 43.06
C ILE A 77 -18.54 -25.44 42.42
N LEU A 78 -18.50 -26.76 42.20
CA LEU A 78 -17.35 -27.42 41.61
C LEU A 78 -17.16 -27.03 40.14
N ASP A 79 -18.24 -26.78 39.40
CA ASP A 79 -18.17 -26.25 38.04
C ASP A 79 -17.58 -24.84 38.01
N CYS A 80 -17.97 -23.97 38.94
CA CYS A 80 -17.38 -22.64 39.10
C CYS A 80 -15.90 -22.71 39.48
N ILE A 81 -15.49 -23.60 40.40
CA ILE A 81 -14.07 -23.78 40.78
C ILE A 81 -13.25 -24.27 39.58
N MET A 82 -13.76 -25.27 38.87
CA MET A 82 -13.15 -25.81 37.65
C MET A 82 -12.99 -24.70 36.60
N THR A 83 -14.05 -23.92 36.39
CA THR A 83 -14.08 -22.81 35.42
C THR A 83 -13.13 -21.68 35.81
N PHE A 84 -12.98 -21.37 37.09
CA PHE A 84 -11.99 -20.40 37.56
C PHE A 84 -10.56 -20.80 37.14
N PHE A 85 -10.15 -22.05 37.38
CA PHE A 85 -8.82 -22.50 36.98
C PHE A 85 -8.68 -22.62 35.46
N GLY A 86 -9.70 -23.14 34.78
CA GLY A 86 -9.74 -23.24 33.32
C GLY A 86 -9.62 -21.89 32.63
N SER A 87 -10.43 -20.89 33.04
CA SER A 87 -10.38 -19.54 32.47
C SER A 87 -9.11 -18.78 32.84
N THR A 88 -8.51 -19.04 34.01
CA THR A 88 -7.19 -18.49 34.35
C THR A 88 -6.12 -19.01 33.38
N ALA A 89 -6.11 -20.31 33.12
CA ALA A 89 -5.12 -20.94 32.25
C ALA A 89 -5.32 -20.58 30.77
N ASN A 90 -6.55 -20.77 30.28
CA ASN A 90 -6.86 -20.73 28.86
C ASN A 90 -7.31 -19.34 28.40
N ASP A 91 -8.41 -18.82 28.98
CA ASP A 91 -9.06 -17.59 28.50
C ASP A 91 -8.21 -16.34 28.80
N ALA A 92 -7.60 -16.29 29.99
CA ALA A 92 -6.75 -15.17 30.41
C ALA A 92 -5.32 -15.31 29.88
N ALA A 93 -4.62 -16.39 30.23
CA ALA A 93 -3.18 -16.46 30.00
C ALA A 93 -2.81 -16.99 28.61
N PHE A 94 -3.33 -18.15 28.19
CA PHE A 94 -3.00 -18.77 26.90
C PHE A 94 -3.47 -17.92 25.72
N ASN A 95 -4.71 -17.42 25.74
CA ASN A 95 -5.20 -16.55 24.66
C ASN A 95 -4.42 -15.23 24.57
N SER A 96 -3.99 -14.65 25.69
CA SER A 96 -3.15 -13.45 25.66
C SER A 96 -1.75 -13.73 25.11
N TYR A 97 -1.18 -14.89 25.48
CA TYR A 97 0.08 -15.38 24.93
C TYR A 97 0.01 -15.54 23.40
N VAL A 98 -1.02 -16.20 22.89
CA VAL A 98 -1.23 -16.36 21.43
C VAL A 98 -1.39 -15.02 20.72
N THR A 99 -2.13 -14.07 21.31
CA THR A 99 -2.32 -12.72 20.71
C THR A 99 -0.99 -12.00 20.51
N ARG A 100 -0.07 -12.16 21.47
CA ARG A 100 1.21 -11.46 21.49
C ARG A 100 2.23 -12.09 20.55
N GLU A 101 2.36 -13.42 20.59
CA GLU A 101 3.44 -14.14 19.91
C GLU A 101 3.13 -14.46 18.43
N VAL A 102 1.86 -14.42 18.01
CA VAL A 102 1.47 -14.72 16.63
C VAL A 102 1.47 -13.45 15.77
N ASP A 103 2.33 -13.44 14.74
CA ASP A 103 2.41 -12.39 13.72
C ASP A 103 1.06 -12.20 12.99
N ASN A 104 0.68 -10.93 12.77
CA ASN A 104 -0.52 -10.48 12.08
C ASN A 104 -0.76 -11.18 10.74
N LYS A 105 0.32 -11.59 10.05
CA LYS A 105 0.26 -12.27 8.73
C LYS A 105 -0.27 -13.70 8.78
N ASN A 106 -0.22 -14.37 9.93
CA ASN A 106 -0.57 -15.79 10.07
C ASN A 106 -1.72 -16.03 11.07
N ARG A 107 -2.38 -14.97 11.53
CA ARG A 107 -3.38 -15.06 12.61
C ARG A 107 -4.63 -15.83 12.19
N GLY A 108 -5.10 -15.68 10.96
CA GLY A 108 -6.24 -16.43 10.44
C GLY A 108 -5.96 -17.93 10.41
N LYS A 109 -4.77 -18.35 9.99
CA LYS A 109 -4.33 -19.75 10.01
C LYS A 109 -4.29 -20.30 11.44
N VAL A 110 -3.68 -19.58 12.38
CA VAL A 110 -3.58 -20.04 13.79
C VAL A 110 -4.95 -20.14 14.42
N GLU A 111 -5.83 -19.15 14.22
CA GLU A 111 -7.22 -19.21 14.71
C GLU A 111 -8.02 -20.34 14.06
N GLY A 112 -7.78 -20.62 12.77
CA GLY A 112 -8.36 -21.78 12.09
C GLY A 112 -7.99 -23.09 12.76
N VAL A 113 -6.74 -23.24 13.21
CA VAL A 113 -6.29 -24.44 13.96
C VAL A 113 -6.85 -24.47 15.38
N LEU A 114 -6.79 -23.36 16.11
CA LEU A 114 -7.28 -23.29 17.50
C LEU A 114 -8.79 -23.57 17.59
N SER A 115 -9.55 -23.13 16.60
CA SER A 115 -11.00 -23.34 16.53
C SER A 115 -11.41 -24.81 16.31
N ILE A 116 -10.48 -25.69 15.91
CA ILE A 116 -10.72 -27.14 15.81
C ILE A 116 -10.65 -27.82 17.19
N LEU A 117 -9.82 -27.31 18.11
CA LEU A 117 -9.52 -27.99 19.38
C LEU A 117 -10.77 -28.39 20.17
N PRO A 118 -11.80 -27.51 20.32
CA PRO A 118 -13.04 -27.89 21.02
C PRO A 118 -13.80 -29.02 20.33
N LEU A 119 -13.73 -29.12 19.00
CA LEU A 119 -14.43 -30.14 18.21
C LEU A 119 -13.74 -31.49 18.31
N CYS A 120 -12.40 -31.50 18.28
CA CYS A 120 -11.64 -32.71 18.58
C CYS A 120 -11.93 -33.22 19.99
N ALA A 121 -11.97 -32.32 20.98
CA ALA A 121 -12.37 -32.68 22.34
C ALA A 121 -13.80 -33.23 22.39
N MET A 122 -14.74 -32.59 21.68
CA MET A 122 -16.12 -33.05 21.54
C MET A 122 -16.18 -34.46 20.95
N LEU A 123 -15.39 -34.74 19.92
CA LEU A 123 -15.35 -36.05 19.27
C LEU A 123 -14.78 -37.12 20.22
N VAL A 124 -13.70 -36.82 20.95
CA VAL A 124 -13.14 -37.73 21.96
C VAL A 124 -14.16 -38.03 23.07
N ILE A 125 -14.87 -37.01 23.56
CA ILE A 125 -15.84 -37.17 24.63
C ILE A 125 -17.09 -37.93 24.16
N PHE A 126 -17.76 -37.43 23.11
CA PHE A 126 -19.07 -37.95 22.67
C PHE A 126 -18.99 -39.19 21.79
N VAL A 127 -17.84 -39.50 21.19
CA VAL A 127 -17.67 -40.73 20.38
C VAL A 127 -16.72 -41.70 21.08
N GLY A 128 -15.60 -41.22 21.62
CA GLY A 128 -14.57 -42.08 22.21
C GLY A 128 -14.88 -42.57 23.63
N LEU A 129 -15.51 -41.75 24.47
CA LEU A 129 -15.76 -42.07 25.89
C LEU A 129 -17.24 -42.32 26.21
N ASN A 130 -18.13 -42.24 25.23
CA ASN A 130 -19.58 -42.37 25.42
C ASN A 130 -20.00 -43.71 26.05
N SER A 131 -19.28 -44.79 25.75
CA SER A 131 -19.55 -46.10 26.34
C SER A 131 -19.34 -46.12 27.87
N LEU A 132 -18.46 -45.27 28.42
CA LEU A 132 -18.27 -45.18 29.87
C LEU A 132 -19.46 -44.49 30.55
N THR A 133 -19.97 -43.42 29.94
CA THR A 133 -21.09 -42.65 30.47
C THR A 133 -22.41 -43.42 30.36
N ASP A 134 -22.63 -44.13 29.25
CA ASP A 134 -23.82 -44.97 29.03
C ASP A 134 -23.90 -46.14 30.04
N ASN A 135 -22.75 -46.69 30.42
CA ASN A 135 -22.64 -47.75 31.43
C ASN A 135 -22.62 -47.22 32.88
N GLY A 136 -22.79 -45.91 33.09
CA GLY A 136 -22.87 -45.28 34.41
C GLY A 136 -21.52 -45.09 35.14
N HIS A 137 -20.38 -45.29 34.47
CA HIS A 137 -19.03 -45.13 35.01
C HIS A 137 -18.52 -43.67 34.94
N TRP A 138 -19.30 -42.75 35.52
CA TRP A 138 -18.99 -41.31 35.54
C TRP A 138 -17.72 -40.97 36.31
N ASP A 139 -17.38 -41.75 37.33
CA ASP A 139 -16.16 -41.63 38.13
C ASP A 139 -14.89 -41.83 37.29
N ILE A 140 -14.81 -42.94 36.56
CA ILE A 140 -13.69 -43.27 35.67
C ILE A 140 -13.57 -42.22 34.57
N PHE A 141 -14.70 -41.75 34.03
CA PHE A 141 -14.73 -40.68 33.02
C PHE A 141 -14.03 -39.41 33.53
N PHE A 142 -14.42 -38.90 34.70
CA PHE A 142 -13.82 -37.68 35.27
C PHE A 142 -12.35 -37.86 35.65
N TYR A 143 -11.94 -39.04 36.13
CA TYR A 143 -10.54 -39.32 36.42
C TYR A 143 -9.65 -39.34 35.18
N ILE A 144 -10.13 -39.91 34.07
CA ILE A 144 -9.39 -39.92 32.80
C ILE A 144 -9.21 -38.49 32.29
N ILE A 145 -10.30 -37.72 32.19
CA ILE A 145 -10.25 -36.34 31.69
C ILE A 145 -9.40 -35.45 32.60
N GLY A 146 -9.62 -35.50 33.92
CA GLY A 146 -8.87 -34.69 34.88
C GLY A 146 -7.37 -34.99 34.87
N SER A 147 -7.00 -36.27 34.79
CA SER A 147 -5.60 -36.71 34.72
C SER A 147 -4.94 -36.28 33.40
N PHE A 148 -5.67 -36.31 32.29
CA PHE A 148 -5.17 -35.83 31.00
C PHE A 148 -4.90 -34.32 31.00
N VAL A 149 -5.84 -33.51 31.51
CA VAL A 149 -5.68 -32.05 31.63
C VAL A 149 -4.53 -31.70 32.58
N LEU A 150 -4.40 -32.41 33.70
CA LEU A 150 -3.31 -32.26 34.65
C LEU A 150 -1.95 -32.54 33.99
N LEU A 151 -1.84 -33.63 33.24
CA LEU A 151 -0.61 -34.00 32.54
C LEU A 151 -0.22 -32.94 31.50
N ILE A 152 -1.19 -32.39 30.77
CA ILE A 152 -0.96 -31.26 29.85
C ILE A 152 -0.38 -30.05 30.58
N GLY A 153 -0.89 -29.72 31.77
CA GLY A 153 -0.35 -28.61 32.57
C GLY A 153 1.09 -28.84 33.04
N ILE A 154 1.45 -30.08 33.38
CA ILE A 154 2.85 -30.45 33.70
C ILE A 154 3.72 -30.30 32.44
N ILE A 155 3.28 -30.84 31.30
CA ILE A 155 4.02 -30.79 30.04
C ILE A 155 4.20 -29.33 29.57
N SER A 156 3.16 -28.49 29.66
CA SER A 156 3.23 -27.10 29.24
C SER A 156 4.27 -26.30 30.04
N PHE A 157 4.51 -26.68 31.30
CA PHE A 157 5.56 -26.06 32.13
C PHE A 157 6.96 -26.27 31.54
N PHE A 158 7.20 -27.36 30.82
CA PHE A 158 8.50 -27.61 30.19
C PHE A 158 8.57 -27.10 28.76
N LEU A 159 7.48 -27.24 27.99
CA LEU A 159 7.47 -26.92 26.56
C LEU A 159 7.27 -25.44 26.23
N LEU A 160 6.55 -24.68 27.08
CA LEU A 160 6.34 -23.26 26.79
C LEU A 160 7.66 -22.47 26.93
N PRO A 161 8.03 -21.64 25.94
CA PRO A 161 9.26 -20.84 26.01
C PRO A 161 9.19 -19.81 27.15
N LYS A 162 10.35 -19.37 27.63
CA LYS A 162 10.43 -18.29 28.62
C LYS A 162 10.12 -16.96 27.92
N GLU A 163 9.15 -16.21 28.45
CA GLU A 163 8.88 -14.83 28.01
C GLU A 163 9.93 -13.87 28.60
N ASN A 164 10.63 -13.12 27.76
CA ASN A 164 11.52 -12.03 28.18
C ASN A 164 10.75 -10.71 28.24
N ASN A 165 9.92 -10.55 29.28
CA ASN A 165 9.10 -9.35 29.44
C ASN A 165 9.59 -8.45 30.59
N LYS A 166 9.59 -7.14 30.34
CA LYS A 166 9.68 -6.14 31.41
C LYS A 166 8.36 -6.13 32.19
N LYS A 167 8.47 -6.08 33.51
CA LYS A 167 7.34 -5.92 34.42
C LYS A 167 6.72 -4.54 34.18
N ASP A 168 5.41 -4.47 34.02
CA ASP A 168 4.72 -3.18 33.84
C ASP A 168 4.57 -2.49 35.22
N GLU A 169 4.95 -1.22 35.30
CA GLU A 169 4.88 -0.43 36.53
C GLU A 169 3.48 0.16 36.79
N GLU A 170 2.57 0.04 35.82
CA GLU A 170 1.21 0.54 35.97
C GLU A 170 0.40 -0.14 37.10
N ASN A 171 -0.53 0.61 37.67
CA ASN A 171 -1.40 0.14 38.74
C ASN A 171 -2.37 -0.94 38.23
N TYR A 172 -2.52 -2.04 38.99
CA TYR A 172 -3.39 -3.18 38.65
C TYR A 172 -4.86 -2.75 38.42
N LEU A 173 -5.35 -1.81 39.23
CA LEU A 173 -6.71 -1.28 39.10
C LEU A 173 -6.93 -0.52 37.78
N LYS A 174 -5.87 0.00 37.17
CA LYS A 174 -5.93 0.70 35.88
C LYS A 174 -6.17 -0.30 34.75
N PHE A 175 -5.45 -1.43 34.72
CA PHE A 175 -5.65 -2.50 33.74
C PHE A 175 -7.09 -3.04 33.73
N ILE A 176 -7.72 -3.18 34.90
CA ILE A 176 -9.11 -3.66 35.00
C ILE A 176 -10.11 -2.63 34.44
N LYS A 177 -9.91 -1.34 34.73
CA LYS A 177 -10.87 -0.28 34.38
C LYS A 177 -10.71 0.23 32.96
N GLU A 178 -9.50 0.16 32.40
CA GLU A 178 -9.15 0.82 31.15
C GLU A 178 -10.03 0.40 29.97
N GLY A 179 -10.33 -0.89 29.86
CA GLY A 179 -11.19 -1.43 28.81
C GLY A 179 -12.68 -1.05 28.93
N PHE A 180 -13.06 -0.29 29.96
CA PHE A 180 -14.41 0.26 30.12
C PHE A 180 -14.47 1.78 30.03
N LEU A 181 -13.31 2.46 29.92
CA LEU A 181 -13.28 3.91 29.80
C LEU A 181 -13.85 4.35 28.44
N ILE A 182 -14.69 5.38 28.48
CA ILE A 182 -15.33 5.95 27.27
C ILE A 182 -14.28 6.40 26.25
N GLU A 183 -13.17 6.96 26.72
CA GLU A 183 -12.06 7.38 25.89
C GLU A 183 -11.38 6.19 25.18
N THR A 184 -11.09 5.12 25.91
CA THR A 184 -10.57 3.87 25.35
C THR A 184 -11.50 3.28 24.29
N ILE A 185 -12.82 3.29 24.54
CA ILE A 185 -13.83 2.83 23.59
C ILE A 185 -13.84 3.71 22.33
N LYS A 186 -13.75 5.03 22.48
CA LYS A 186 -13.69 5.98 21.35
C LYS A 186 -12.42 5.84 20.52
N ASN A 187 -11.28 5.56 21.16
CA ASN A 187 -10.00 5.38 20.48
C ASN A 187 -9.92 4.01 19.78
N ASN A 188 -10.62 3.00 20.30
CA ASN A 188 -10.62 1.63 19.77
C ASN A 188 -11.97 1.22 19.17
N LYS A 189 -12.69 2.14 18.49
CA LYS A 189 -14.05 1.91 17.95
C LYS A 189 -14.20 0.57 17.21
N LYS A 190 -13.25 0.23 16.32
CA LYS A 190 -13.31 -1.01 15.54
C LYS A 190 -13.25 -2.26 16.42
N LEU A 191 -12.51 -2.24 17.52
CA LEU A 191 -12.43 -3.36 18.47
C LEU A 191 -13.79 -3.63 19.10
N TYR A 192 -14.45 -2.59 19.62
CA TYR A 192 -15.77 -2.74 20.25
C TYR A 192 -16.87 -3.06 19.25
N ILE A 193 -16.80 -2.54 18.01
CA ILE A 193 -17.71 -2.96 16.94
C ILE A 193 -17.52 -4.46 16.64
N SER A 194 -16.28 -4.96 16.67
CA SER A 194 -15.98 -6.38 16.50
C SER A 194 -16.51 -7.22 17.68
N PHE A 195 -16.42 -6.71 18.91
CA PHE A 195 -17.05 -7.33 20.08
C PHE A 195 -18.57 -7.44 19.94
N ILE A 196 -19.24 -6.39 19.43
CA ILE A 196 -20.68 -6.41 19.18
C ILE A 196 -21.04 -7.43 18.09
N ALA A 197 -20.29 -7.48 16.99
CA ALA A 197 -20.50 -8.50 15.95
C ALA A 197 -20.38 -9.91 16.53
N TYR A 198 -19.38 -10.12 17.39
CA TYR A 198 -19.12 -11.42 17.99
C TYR A 198 -20.14 -11.81 19.07
N MET A 199 -20.66 -10.83 19.81
CA MET A 199 -21.80 -11.00 20.71
C MET A 199 -23.05 -11.46 19.97
N ILE A 200 -23.40 -10.80 18.86
CA ILE A 200 -24.58 -11.18 18.05
C ILE A 200 -24.43 -12.61 17.53
N PHE A 201 -23.26 -12.95 16.98
CA PHE A 201 -22.95 -14.32 16.56
C PHE A 201 -23.07 -15.32 17.72
N GLY A 202 -22.51 -14.99 18.88
CA GLY A 202 -22.57 -15.83 20.07
C GLY A 202 -24.00 -16.10 20.51
N ILE A 203 -24.84 -15.06 20.60
CA ILE A 203 -26.27 -15.19 20.96
C ILE A 203 -26.97 -16.11 19.96
N ALA A 204 -26.75 -15.89 18.66
CA ALA A 204 -27.34 -16.72 17.61
C ALA A 204 -26.97 -18.21 17.78
N CYS A 205 -25.72 -18.52 18.12
CA CYS A 205 -25.27 -19.89 18.37
C CYS A 205 -25.91 -20.49 19.61
N GLN A 206 -25.94 -19.75 20.71
CA GLN A 206 -26.45 -20.21 22.00
C GLN A 206 -27.96 -20.44 22.01
N ILE A 207 -28.70 -20.00 20.99
CA ILE A 207 -30.12 -20.34 20.79
C ILE A 207 -30.31 -21.83 20.53
N PHE A 208 -29.47 -22.46 19.70
CA PHE A 208 -29.65 -23.86 19.30
C PHE A 208 -28.63 -24.81 19.93
N PHE A 209 -27.42 -24.33 20.25
CA PHE A 209 -26.31 -25.20 20.66
C PHE A 209 -26.61 -26.08 21.90
N PRO A 210 -27.25 -25.56 22.97
CA PRO A 210 -27.62 -26.39 24.14
C PRO A 210 -28.64 -27.50 23.81
N TYR A 211 -29.41 -27.31 22.73
CA TYR A 211 -30.50 -28.20 22.32
C TYR A 211 -30.10 -29.12 21.17
N LEU A 212 -28.87 -29.00 20.66
CA LEU A 212 -28.40 -29.66 19.43
C LEU A 212 -28.53 -31.18 19.53
N MET A 213 -28.03 -31.78 20.61
CA MET A 213 -28.09 -33.21 20.85
C MET A 213 -29.53 -33.70 20.98
N ILE A 214 -30.34 -33.01 21.79
CA ILE A 214 -31.75 -33.36 22.02
C ILE A 214 -32.53 -33.28 20.71
N TYR A 215 -32.27 -32.26 19.90
CA TYR A 215 -32.91 -32.07 18.60
C TYR A 215 -32.60 -33.21 17.62
N PHE A 216 -31.33 -33.59 17.47
CA PHE A 216 -30.98 -34.68 16.55
C PHE A 216 -31.47 -36.05 17.03
N GLN A 217 -31.36 -36.34 18.33
CA GLN A 217 -31.75 -37.62 18.89
C GLN A 217 -33.28 -37.78 18.96
N TYR A 218 -33.98 -36.82 19.56
CA TYR A 218 -35.40 -36.96 19.87
C TYR A 218 -36.31 -36.30 18.84
N SER A 219 -35.94 -35.11 18.33
CA SER A 219 -36.80 -34.42 17.35
C SER A 219 -36.68 -35.01 15.93
N LEU A 220 -35.46 -35.36 15.50
CA LEU A 220 -35.19 -35.96 14.19
C LEU A 220 -35.15 -37.50 14.20
N GLY A 221 -35.07 -38.13 15.38
CA GLY A 221 -35.09 -39.58 15.52
C GLY A 221 -33.82 -40.27 15.04
N PHE A 222 -32.66 -39.58 15.07
CA PHE A 222 -31.38 -40.22 14.83
C PHE A 222 -30.87 -40.78 16.16
N ASP A 223 -31.10 -42.06 16.42
CA ASP A 223 -30.63 -42.76 17.61
C ASP A 223 -29.38 -43.61 17.34
N GLY A 224 -28.67 -43.97 18.41
CA GLY A 224 -27.50 -44.85 18.39
C GLY A 224 -26.46 -44.48 17.33
N ILE A 225 -26.22 -45.39 16.38
CA ILE A 225 -25.16 -45.26 15.39
C ILE A 225 -25.40 -44.11 14.40
N ASN A 226 -26.65 -43.80 14.07
CA ASN A 226 -26.99 -42.74 13.12
C ASN A 226 -26.64 -41.36 13.68
N PHE A 227 -26.88 -41.13 14.97
CA PHE A 227 -26.44 -39.91 15.65
C PHE A 227 -24.92 -39.74 15.62
N MET A 228 -24.19 -40.82 15.96
CA MET A 228 -22.72 -40.81 15.97
C MET A 228 -22.14 -40.52 14.58
N ILE A 229 -22.74 -41.09 13.52
CA ILE A 229 -22.33 -40.84 12.14
C ILE A 229 -22.58 -39.39 11.75
N VAL A 230 -23.74 -38.81 12.08
CA VAL A 230 -24.07 -37.41 11.77
C VAL A 230 -23.10 -36.48 12.50
N LEU A 231 -22.97 -36.63 13.81
CA LEU A 231 -22.12 -35.78 14.63
C LEU A 231 -20.65 -35.90 14.23
N GLY A 232 -20.14 -37.12 14.09
CA GLY A 232 -18.76 -37.38 13.68
C GLY A 232 -18.44 -36.79 12.30
N SER A 233 -19.30 -37.01 11.31
CA SER A 233 -19.08 -36.50 9.94
C SER A 233 -19.10 -34.97 9.90
N VAL A 234 -20.06 -34.35 10.59
CA VAL A 234 -20.20 -32.89 10.64
C VAL A 234 -19.02 -32.23 11.35
N LEU A 235 -18.58 -32.78 12.48
CA LEU A 235 -17.44 -32.23 13.24
C LEU A 235 -16.12 -32.37 12.47
N VAL A 236 -15.84 -33.53 11.87
CA VAL A 236 -14.58 -33.76 11.13
C VAL A 236 -14.52 -32.89 9.89
N LEU A 237 -15.55 -32.93 9.03
CA LEU A 237 -15.54 -32.19 7.77
C LEU A 237 -15.63 -30.67 8.02
N GLY A 238 -16.43 -30.24 8.99
CA GLY A 238 -16.48 -28.83 9.39
C GLY A 238 -15.12 -28.30 9.89
N SER A 239 -14.36 -29.12 10.61
CA SER A 239 -12.99 -28.79 11.07
C SER A 239 -11.99 -28.67 9.92
N ILE A 240 -12.09 -29.52 8.89
CA ILE A 240 -11.21 -29.44 7.71
C ILE A 240 -11.45 -28.13 6.95
N PHE A 241 -12.73 -27.79 6.72
CA PHE A 241 -13.07 -26.55 6.02
C PHE A 241 -12.70 -25.30 6.82
N SER A 242 -12.75 -25.33 8.16
CA SER A 242 -12.36 -24.16 8.97
C SER A 242 -10.88 -23.80 8.83
N VAL A 243 -9.99 -24.79 8.72
CA VAL A 243 -8.54 -24.54 8.46
C VAL A 243 -8.35 -23.88 7.10
N LEU A 244 -9.06 -24.38 6.08
CA LEU A 244 -9.00 -23.81 4.74
C LEU A 244 -9.44 -22.35 4.77
N PHE A 245 -10.58 -22.04 5.42
CA PHE A 245 -11.05 -20.66 5.57
C PHE A 245 -10.13 -19.80 6.44
N GLY A 246 -9.47 -20.35 7.45
CA GLY A 246 -8.43 -19.67 8.22
C GLY A 246 -7.26 -19.24 7.34
N ILE A 247 -6.76 -20.13 6.46
CA ILE A 247 -5.69 -19.81 5.49
C ILE A 247 -6.16 -18.76 4.47
N LEU A 248 -7.40 -18.87 3.99
CA LEU A 248 -7.97 -17.89 3.06
C LEU A 248 -8.16 -16.51 3.71
N THR A 249 -8.40 -16.47 5.02
CA THR A 249 -8.58 -15.24 5.79
C THR A 249 -7.31 -14.39 5.83
N ASP A 250 -6.14 -15.00 5.87
CA ASP A 250 -4.87 -14.27 5.80
C ASP A 250 -4.51 -13.83 4.36
N LYS A 251 -5.01 -14.54 3.34
CA LYS A 251 -4.79 -14.19 1.91
C LYS A 251 -5.71 -13.09 1.40
N PHE A 252 -6.93 -13.00 1.92
CA PHE A 252 -7.93 -12.03 1.52
C PHE A 252 -8.14 -10.97 2.62
N LYS A 253 -8.87 -9.90 2.32
CA LYS A 253 -9.23 -8.92 3.35
C LYS A 253 -10.17 -9.57 4.36
N LYS A 254 -9.81 -9.54 5.65
CA LYS A 254 -10.56 -10.18 6.75
C LYS A 254 -12.03 -9.71 6.78
N GLU A 255 -12.30 -8.45 6.46
CA GLU A 255 -13.66 -7.90 6.42
C GLU A 255 -14.49 -8.48 5.26
N LYS A 256 -13.87 -8.78 4.12
CA LYS A 256 -14.56 -9.47 3.00
C LYS A 256 -14.85 -10.92 3.35
N MET A 257 -13.88 -11.59 3.97
CA MET A 257 -14.04 -12.98 4.42
C MET A 257 -15.14 -13.10 5.47
N LEU A 258 -15.24 -12.12 6.36
CA LEU A 258 -16.30 -12.03 7.36
C LEU A 258 -17.71 -12.04 6.71
N VAL A 259 -17.92 -11.28 5.62
CA VAL A 259 -19.19 -11.30 4.88
C VAL A 259 -19.46 -12.66 4.23
N ILE A 260 -18.46 -13.23 3.55
CA ILE A 260 -18.59 -14.52 2.85
C ILE A 260 -18.97 -15.63 3.82
N ILE A 261 -18.25 -15.74 4.94
CA ILE A 261 -18.45 -16.80 5.92
C ILE A 261 -19.78 -16.61 6.67
N THR A 262 -20.19 -15.36 6.92
CA THR A 262 -21.52 -15.07 7.49
C THR A 262 -22.63 -15.61 6.58
N LEU A 263 -22.50 -15.45 5.25
CA LEU A 263 -23.47 -16.01 4.30
C LEU A 263 -23.47 -17.55 4.28
N VAL A 264 -22.30 -18.19 4.43
CA VAL A 264 -22.20 -19.65 4.58
C VAL A 264 -22.94 -20.12 5.84
N PHE A 265 -22.78 -19.41 6.96
CA PHE A 265 -23.45 -19.76 8.21
C PHE A 265 -24.98 -19.57 8.11
N ILE A 266 -25.43 -18.47 7.50
CA ILE A 266 -26.86 -18.23 7.22
C ILE A 266 -27.44 -19.36 6.36
N LEU A 267 -26.73 -19.77 5.31
CA LEU A 267 -27.16 -20.87 4.44
C LEU A 267 -27.29 -22.18 5.24
N GLY A 268 -26.33 -22.50 6.10
CA GLY A 268 -26.37 -23.70 6.94
C GLY A 268 -27.58 -23.72 7.89
N LEU A 269 -27.84 -22.62 8.60
CA LEU A 269 -29.01 -22.48 9.48
C LEU A 269 -30.32 -22.60 8.69
N PHE A 270 -30.38 -21.97 7.51
CA PHE A 270 -31.56 -22.03 6.64
C PHE A 270 -31.83 -23.46 6.14
N LEU A 271 -30.80 -24.20 5.72
CA LEU A 271 -30.97 -25.57 5.25
C LEU A 271 -31.41 -26.53 6.37
N LEU A 272 -30.89 -26.35 7.59
CA LEU A 272 -31.27 -27.17 8.75
C LEU A 272 -32.75 -27.03 9.13
N PHE A 273 -33.40 -25.91 8.80
CA PHE A 273 -34.84 -25.76 9.00
C PHE A 273 -35.68 -26.80 8.21
N PHE A 274 -35.20 -27.21 7.04
CA PHE A 274 -35.89 -28.16 6.16
C PHE A 274 -35.54 -29.63 6.43
N VAL A 275 -34.70 -29.90 7.43
CA VAL A 275 -34.36 -31.28 7.81
C VAL A 275 -35.56 -31.92 8.49
N ASN A 276 -35.99 -33.05 7.94
CA ASN A 276 -37.10 -33.86 8.44
C ASN A 276 -36.61 -35.20 8.99
N LYS A 277 -37.47 -35.89 9.75
CA LYS A 277 -37.19 -37.23 10.28
C LYS A 277 -36.75 -38.19 9.17
N GLY A 278 -35.67 -38.93 9.39
CA GLY A 278 -35.12 -39.92 8.45
C GLY A 278 -34.24 -39.36 7.31
N ALA A 279 -34.12 -38.03 7.15
CA ALA A 279 -33.30 -37.42 6.10
C ALA A 279 -31.80 -37.33 6.46
N LEU A 280 -31.18 -38.49 6.77
CA LEU A 280 -29.82 -38.59 7.32
C LEU A 280 -28.77 -37.85 6.47
N VAL A 281 -28.74 -38.09 5.15
CA VAL A 281 -27.76 -37.47 4.24
C VAL A 281 -27.92 -35.96 4.17
N PHE A 282 -29.17 -35.48 4.12
CA PHE A 282 -29.47 -34.05 4.06
C PHE A 282 -29.11 -33.34 5.38
N ALA A 283 -29.32 -34.02 6.51
CA ALA A 283 -28.88 -33.55 7.83
C ALA A 283 -27.34 -33.44 7.92
N ILE A 284 -26.60 -34.41 7.37
CA ILE A 284 -25.13 -34.37 7.30
C ILE A 284 -24.66 -33.18 6.47
N ILE A 285 -25.17 -33.02 5.24
CA ILE A 285 -24.75 -31.93 4.34
C ILE A 285 -25.06 -30.56 4.97
N SER A 286 -26.28 -30.37 5.46
CA SER A 286 -26.71 -29.11 6.07
C SER A 286 -25.92 -28.82 7.36
N GLY A 287 -25.65 -29.86 8.16
CA GLY A 287 -24.82 -29.79 9.35
C GLY A 287 -23.37 -29.40 9.03
N ILE A 288 -22.77 -29.94 7.97
CA ILE A 288 -21.40 -29.57 7.55
C ILE A 288 -21.33 -28.10 7.18
N ILE A 289 -22.29 -27.59 6.40
CA ILE A 289 -22.32 -26.17 5.99
C ILE A 289 -22.48 -25.26 7.21
N MET A 290 -23.43 -25.59 8.10
CA MET A 290 -23.65 -24.85 9.34
C MET A 290 -22.41 -24.86 10.24
N MET A 291 -21.78 -26.02 10.43
CA MET A 291 -20.61 -26.17 11.29
C MET A 291 -19.40 -25.44 10.70
N THR A 292 -19.21 -25.52 9.37
CA THR A 292 -18.17 -24.76 8.67
C THR A 292 -18.35 -23.25 8.89
N GLY A 293 -19.57 -22.75 8.74
CA GLY A 293 -19.92 -21.35 9.00
C GLY A 293 -19.68 -20.95 10.46
N TYR A 294 -20.14 -21.75 11.42
CA TYR A 294 -19.96 -21.54 12.85
C TYR A 294 -18.48 -21.38 13.22
N ILE A 295 -17.64 -22.35 12.85
CA ILE A 295 -16.23 -22.38 13.25
C ILE A 295 -15.48 -21.25 12.55
N SER A 296 -15.70 -21.09 11.25
CA SER A 296 -14.97 -20.13 10.43
C SER A 296 -15.35 -18.69 10.83
N LEU A 297 -16.61 -18.42 11.16
CA LEU A 297 -17.05 -17.09 11.57
C LEU A 297 -16.42 -16.70 12.91
N GLY A 298 -16.39 -17.62 13.87
CA GLY A 298 -15.68 -17.43 15.13
C GLY A 298 -14.19 -17.19 14.96
N SER A 299 -13.53 -17.95 14.08
CA SER A 299 -12.10 -17.80 13.77
C SER A 299 -11.79 -16.43 13.14
N VAL A 300 -12.56 -15.98 12.15
CA VAL A 300 -12.36 -14.66 11.52
C VAL A 300 -12.59 -13.53 12.52
N LEU A 301 -13.67 -13.59 13.31
CA LEU A 301 -13.96 -12.58 14.34
C LEU A 301 -12.87 -12.53 15.41
N ASN A 302 -12.39 -13.68 15.89
CA ASN A 302 -11.25 -13.74 16.82
C ASN A 302 -9.98 -13.16 16.20
N SER A 303 -9.68 -13.47 14.94
CA SER A 303 -8.50 -12.94 14.27
C SER A 303 -8.56 -11.41 14.17
N ILE A 304 -9.73 -10.84 13.82
CA ILE A 304 -9.92 -9.39 13.77
C ILE A 304 -9.81 -8.77 15.17
N VAL A 305 -10.41 -9.39 16.20
CA VAL A 305 -10.30 -8.91 17.59
C VAL A 305 -8.83 -8.85 18.03
N ARG A 306 -8.05 -9.90 17.78
CA ARG A 306 -6.62 -9.92 18.13
C ARG A 306 -5.81 -8.86 17.38
N ASP A 307 -6.17 -8.53 16.15
CA ASP A 307 -5.55 -7.43 15.37
C ASP A 307 -5.78 -6.06 15.98
N LEU A 308 -6.90 -5.89 16.68
CA LEU A 308 -7.35 -4.61 17.20
C LEU A 308 -7.07 -4.43 18.71
N ILE A 309 -6.62 -5.48 19.40
CA ILE A 309 -6.25 -5.41 20.83
C ILE A 309 -4.99 -4.54 20.98
N PRO A 310 -4.99 -3.55 21.88
CA PRO A 310 -3.80 -2.75 22.18
C PRO A 310 -2.64 -3.59 22.70
N LYS A 311 -1.42 -3.31 22.22
CA LYS A 311 -0.20 -4.00 22.67
C LYS A 311 0.06 -3.78 24.17
N ASN A 312 0.57 -4.81 24.83
CA ASN A 312 0.83 -4.90 26.28
C ASN A 312 -0.42 -4.86 27.17
N LYS A 313 -1.62 -4.93 26.58
CA LYS A 313 -2.90 -4.94 27.30
C LYS A 313 -3.73 -6.15 26.87
N GLU A 314 -3.07 -7.22 26.45
CA GLU A 314 -3.73 -8.36 25.85
C GLU A 314 -4.67 -9.05 26.87
N GLY A 315 -4.20 -9.28 28.10
CA GLY A 315 -4.97 -9.90 29.16
C GLY A 315 -6.17 -9.08 29.62
N SER A 316 -6.00 -7.77 29.81
CA SER A 316 -7.13 -6.91 30.21
C SER A 316 -8.25 -6.88 29.16
N PHE A 317 -7.90 -6.74 27.88
CA PHE A 317 -8.88 -6.74 26.79
C PHE A 317 -9.45 -8.13 26.49
N MET A 318 -8.73 -9.22 26.78
CA MET A 318 -9.33 -10.57 26.77
C MET A 318 -10.42 -10.72 27.83
N GLY A 319 -10.26 -10.09 29.00
CA GLY A 319 -11.30 -9.97 30.01
C GLY A 319 -12.55 -9.26 29.51
N VAL A 320 -12.38 -8.08 28.89
CA VAL A 320 -13.49 -7.34 28.28
C VAL A 320 -14.17 -8.15 27.18
N ARG A 321 -13.40 -8.85 26.35
CA ARG A 321 -13.92 -9.73 25.29
C ARG A 321 -14.88 -10.77 25.86
N MET A 322 -14.58 -11.39 27.01
CA MET A 322 -15.42 -12.45 27.60
C MET A 322 -16.84 -11.98 27.94
N ILE A 323 -17.03 -10.70 28.25
CA ILE A 323 -18.37 -10.11 28.48
C ILE A 323 -19.23 -10.28 27.23
N PHE A 324 -18.68 -9.89 26.08
CA PHE A 324 -19.38 -9.88 24.80
C PHE A 324 -19.48 -11.27 24.18
N VAL A 325 -18.45 -12.10 24.33
CA VAL A 325 -18.34 -13.37 23.60
C VAL A 325 -18.92 -14.55 24.38
N VAL A 326 -18.90 -14.51 25.71
CA VAL A 326 -19.28 -15.64 26.56
C VAL A 326 -20.44 -15.27 27.47
N MET A 327 -20.27 -14.28 28.36
CA MET A 327 -21.26 -13.98 29.40
C MET A 327 -22.62 -13.57 28.82
N ILE A 328 -22.66 -12.56 27.94
CA ILE A 328 -23.93 -12.10 27.35
C ILE A 328 -24.57 -13.21 26.50
N PRO A 329 -23.87 -13.86 25.55
CA PRO A 329 -24.43 -14.96 24.78
C PRO A 329 -24.99 -16.12 25.60
N MET A 330 -24.25 -16.62 26.60
CA MET A 330 -24.66 -17.78 27.40
C MET A 330 -25.78 -17.43 28.38
N CYS A 331 -25.92 -16.17 28.79
CA CYS A 331 -27.02 -15.71 29.62
C CYS A 331 -28.28 -15.32 28.82
N THR A 332 -28.24 -15.25 27.49
CA THR A 332 -29.38 -14.79 26.67
C THR A 332 -29.85 -15.84 25.66
N GLY A 333 -28.92 -16.47 24.93
CA GLY A 333 -29.24 -17.45 23.90
C GLY A 333 -30.06 -18.65 24.41
N PRO A 334 -29.68 -19.33 25.50
CA PRO A 334 -30.43 -20.50 25.99
C PRO A 334 -31.86 -20.15 26.42
N PHE A 335 -32.08 -18.95 26.96
CA PHE A 335 -33.42 -18.45 27.32
C PHE A 335 -34.29 -18.24 26.08
N ILE A 336 -33.73 -17.68 25.01
CA ILE A 336 -34.42 -17.54 23.73
C ILE A 336 -34.75 -18.93 23.16
N GLY A 337 -33.78 -19.86 23.17
CA GLY A 337 -33.99 -21.24 22.70
C GLY A 337 -35.06 -21.98 23.49
N GLU A 338 -35.12 -21.78 24.81
CA GLU A 338 -36.18 -22.35 25.67
C GLU A 338 -37.55 -21.77 25.31
N ALA A 339 -37.63 -20.45 25.14
CA ALA A 339 -38.87 -19.76 24.77
C ALA A 339 -39.40 -20.23 23.41
N VAL A 340 -38.52 -20.39 22.42
CA VAL A 340 -38.87 -20.93 21.09
C VAL A 340 -39.36 -22.38 21.21
N SER A 341 -38.67 -23.20 22.00
CA SER A 341 -39.05 -24.60 22.22
C SER A 341 -40.37 -24.77 22.97
N LYS A 342 -40.80 -23.77 23.76
CA LYS A 342 -42.14 -23.74 24.39
C LYS A 342 -43.22 -23.24 23.44
N ALA A 343 -42.91 -22.24 22.61
CA ALA A 343 -43.85 -21.66 21.66
C ALA A 343 -44.15 -22.60 20.48
N PHE A 344 -43.14 -23.38 20.05
CA PHE A 344 -43.24 -24.31 18.93
C PHE A 344 -42.68 -25.69 19.30
N PRO A 345 -43.34 -26.47 20.16
CA PRO A 345 -42.84 -27.78 20.58
C PRO A 345 -42.95 -28.81 19.45
N SER A 346 -41.93 -29.64 19.26
CA SER A 346 -41.97 -30.81 18.36
C SER A 346 -42.48 -32.09 19.05
N GLY A 347 -42.59 -32.05 20.39
CA GLY A 347 -43.03 -33.13 21.27
C GLY A 347 -42.69 -32.80 22.73
N TYR A 348 -42.87 -33.77 23.63
CA TYR A 348 -42.55 -33.64 25.05
C TYR A 348 -41.79 -34.89 25.54
N TYR A 349 -40.91 -34.71 26.52
CA TYR A 349 -40.25 -35.81 27.23
C TYR A 349 -40.25 -35.54 28.74
N GLU A 350 -40.22 -36.60 29.54
CA GLU A 350 -40.11 -36.49 30.99
C GLU A 350 -38.65 -36.66 31.43
N GLU A 351 -38.17 -35.70 32.22
CA GLU A 351 -36.85 -35.76 32.83
C GLU A 351 -36.97 -35.36 34.30
N LEU A 352 -36.57 -36.26 35.21
CA LEU A 352 -36.67 -36.06 36.67
C LEU A 352 -38.09 -35.69 37.15
N GLY A 353 -39.13 -36.28 36.55
CA GLY A 353 -40.53 -36.04 36.92
C GLY A 353 -41.12 -34.70 36.45
N VAL A 354 -40.43 -33.98 35.55
CA VAL A 354 -40.91 -32.73 34.94
C VAL A 354 -41.01 -32.91 33.43
N THR A 355 -42.18 -32.59 32.87
CA THR A 355 -42.43 -32.60 31.42
C THR A 355 -41.74 -31.41 30.77
N LYS A 356 -40.82 -31.67 29.83
CA LYS A 356 -40.09 -30.65 29.06
C LYS A 356 -40.47 -30.72 27.58
N SER A 357 -40.50 -29.56 26.91
CA SER A 357 -40.79 -29.49 25.48
C SER A 357 -39.54 -29.80 24.64
N LEU A 358 -39.73 -30.55 23.56
CA LEU A 358 -38.69 -30.84 22.59
C LEU A 358 -38.53 -29.66 21.61
N PRO A 359 -37.28 -29.30 21.24
CA PRO A 359 -37.01 -28.23 20.28
C PRO A 359 -37.53 -28.63 18.89
N SER A 360 -38.16 -27.69 18.19
CA SER A 360 -38.57 -27.85 16.78
C SER A 360 -37.61 -27.17 15.82
N ASN A 361 -37.81 -27.39 14.51
CA ASN A 361 -37.01 -26.78 13.45
C ASN A 361 -36.99 -25.25 13.51
N TRP A 362 -37.98 -24.61 14.17
CA TRP A 362 -38.05 -23.16 14.35
C TRP A 362 -36.84 -22.57 15.07
N ILE A 363 -36.12 -23.36 15.88
CA ILE A 363 -34.91 -22.92 16.57
C ILE A 363 -33.84 -22.38 15.60
N TRP A 364 -33.75 -22.95 14.40
CA TRP A 364 -32.81 -22.54 13.35
C TRP A 364 -33.18 -21.19 12.74
N ILE A 365 -34.46 -20.92 12.53
CA ILE A 365 -34.95 -19.64 11.99
C ILE A 365 -34.77 -18.52 13.00
N PHE A 366 -35.06 -18.75 14.28
CA PHE A 366 -34.83 -17.75 15.32
C PHE A 366 -33.34 -17.45 15.51
N SER A 367 -32.47 -18.46 15.42
CA SER A 367 -31.01 -18.26 15.38
C SER A 367 -30.59 -17.40 14.17
N LEU A 368 -31.13 -17.69 12.99
CA LEU A 368 -30.86 -16.93 11.76
C LEU A 368 -31.33 -15.47 11.87
N ILE A 369 -32.52 -15.21 12.42
CA ILE A 369 -33.05 -13.85 12.63
C ILE A 369 -32.10 -13.02 13.51
N VAL A 370 -31.61 -13.60 14.60
CA VAL A 370 -30.63 -12.93 15.47
C VAL A 370 -29.31 -12.71 14.72
N LEU A 371 -28.84 -13.70 13.97
CA LEU A 371 -27.61 -13.60 13.20
C LEU A 371 -27.65 -12.49 12.16
N LEU A 372 -28.80 -12.19 11.52
CA LEU A 372 -28.89 -11.11 10.52
C LEU A 372 -28.51 -9.74 11.07
N ALA A 373 -28.65 -9.51 12.37
CA ALA A 373 -28.21 -8.26 13.01
C ALA A 373 -26.69 -8.03 12.90
N ILE A 374 -25.89 -9.08 12.63
CA ILE A 374 -24.42 -9.00 12.49
C ILE A 374 -24.00 -8.12 11.30
N PHE A 375 -24.86 -7.94 10.29
CA PHE A 375 -24.54 -7.07 9.15
C PHE A 375 -24.39 -5.60 9.55
N ILE A 376 -25.06 -5.15 10.61
CA ILE A 376 -24.94 -3.77 11.11
C ILE A 376 -23.49 -3.47 11.51
N PRO A 377 -22.86 -4.18 12.49
CA PRO A 377 -21.47 -3.94 12.82
C PRO A 377 -20.51 -4.25 11.67
N ILE A 378 -20.78 -5.26 10.82
CA ILE A 378 -19.96 -5.54 9.62
C ILE A 378 -19.90 -4.34 8.68
N ILE A 379 -21.02 -3.65 8.42
CA ILE A 379 -21.05 -2.45 7.58
C ILE A 379 -20.16 -1.35 8.18
N PHE A 380 -20.23 -1.13 9.50
CA PHE A 380 -19.38 -0.14 10.17
C PHE A 380 -17.89 -0.54 10.18
N MET A 381 -17.56 -1.83 10.23
CA MET A 381 -16.19 -2.32 10.09
C MET A 381 -15.65 -2.14 8.67
N CYS A 382 -16.51 -2.33 7.66
CA CYS A 382 -16.18 -2.15 6.24
C CYS A 382 -16.11 -0.67 5.81
N LYS A 383 -16.77 0.25 6.54
CA LYS A 383 -16.60 1.68 6.32
C LYS A 383 -15.16 2.06 6.62
N LYS A 384 -14.45 2.51 5.60
CA LYS A 384 -13.13 3.11 5.78
C LYS A 384 -13.28 4.30 6.73
N ASN A 385 -12.61 4.24 7.89
CA ASN A 385 -12.21 5.47 8.55
C ASN A 385 -11.37 6.25 7.54
N LYS A 386 -11.72 7.52 7.34
CA LYS A 386 -10.84 8.54 6.78
C LYS A 386 -9.78 8.85 7.85
N GLN A 387 -9.06 7.82 8.32
CA GLN A 387 -7.77 8.03 8.94
C GLN A 387 -6.88 8.50 7.81
N GLU A 388 -6.22 9.65 8.02
CA GLU A 388 -5.05 10.02 7.22
C GLU A 388 -4.25 8.74 7.03
N LYS A 389 -3.96 8.39 5.77
CA LYS A 389 -2.99 7.33 5.53
C LYS A 389 -1.74 7.82 6.25
N GLU A 390 -1.40 7.19 7.37
CA GLU A 390 -0.06 7.37 7.93
C GLU A 390 0.92 7.13 6.78
N ASN A 391 1.82 8.09 6.59
CA ASN A 391 2.77 8.04 5.51
C ASN A 391 3.71 6.85 5.75
N LYS A 392 3.54 5.78 4.97
CA LYS A 392 4.32 4.54 5.08
C LYS A 392 5.54 4.49 4.16
N GLY A 393 5.84 5.59 3.48
CA GLY A 393 7.01 5.63 2.63
C GLY A 393 8.29 5.47 3.43
N ILE A 394 9.31 4.97 2.75
CA ILE A 394 10.61 4.69 3.36
C ILE A 394 11.55 5.78 2.89
N ILE A 395 11.98 6.58 3.85
CA ILE A 395 13.05 7.55 3.68
C ILE A 395 14.37 6.79 3.48
N TYR A 396 15.29 7.35 2.71
CA TYR A 396 16.60 6.75 2.49
C TYR A 396 17.46 6.80 3.77
N GLU A 397 18.20 5.72 4.02
CA GLU A 397 19.30 5.73 4.99
C GLU A 397 20.60 5.92 4.19
N ALA A 398 21.28 7.05 4.36
CA ALA A 398 22.62 7.22 3.81
C ALA A 398 23.63 7.30 4.95
N SER A 399 24.55 6.35 4.96
CA SER A 399 25.90 6.56 5.49
C SER A 399 26.82 6.59 4.27
N ASP A 400 27.75 7.56 4.24
CA ASP A 400 28.96 7.56 3.40
C ASP A 400 29.00 8.35 2.07
N VAL A 401 28.05 9.23 1.74
CA VAL A 401 28.15 10.11 0.55
C VAL A 401 28.48 11.56 0.94
N THR A 402 29.61 12.07 0.45
CA THR A 402 30.01 13.48 0.61
C THR A 402 29.61 14.29 -0.61
N VAL A 403 29.03 15.48 -0.38
CA VAL A 403 28.66 16.43 -1.44
C VAL A 403 29.30 17.79 -1.16
N SER A 404 29.65 18.50 -2.24
CA SER A 404 30.13 19.90 -2.19
C SER A 404 29.15 20.82 -1.46
N GLU A 405 29.65 21.90 -0.85
CA GLU A 405 28.81 22.93 -0.25
C GLU A 405 27.91 23.66 -1.27
N LYS A 406 28.34 23.69 -2.54
CA LYS A 406 27.59 24.21 -3.69
C LYS A 406 27.55 23.13 -4.78
N PRO A 407 26.68 22.13 -4.66
CA PRO A 407 26.56 21.08 -5.68
C PRO A 407 26.05 21.65 -7.00
N LEU A 408 26.46 21.06 -8.13
CA LEU A 408 25.99 21.40 -9.48
C LEU A 408 26.05 22.92 -9.76
N SER A 409 27.20 23.53 -9.46
CA SER A 409 27.41 24.98 -9.53
C SER A 409 27.81 25.48 -10.92
N GLU A 410 28.06 24.56 -11.85
CA GLU A 410 28.38 24.83 -13.24
C GLU A 410 27.13 25.32 -13.98
N TYR A 411 27.35 26.11 -15.04
CA TYR A 411 26.29 26.72 -15.85
C TYR A 411 25.33 25.64 -16.41
N PRO A 412 24.04 25.58 -15.98
CA PRO A 412 23.17 24.44 -16.29
C PRO A 412 22.69 24.34 -17.74
N ARG A 413 22.59 25.46 -18.47
CA ARG A 413 22.00 25.53 -19.83
C ARG A 413 23.08 25.62 -20.92
N VAL A 414 23.60 24.49 -21.38
CA VAL A 414 24.71 24.44 -22.35
C VAL A 414 24.31 25.03 -23.71
N LYS A 415 23.02 24.93 -24.06
CA LYS A 415 22.49 25.45 -25.34
C LYS A 415 22.36 26.97 -25.44
N LEU A 416 22.56 27.72 -24.36
CA LEU A 416 22.52 29.19 -24.36
C LEU A 416 23.44 29.72 -23.25
N LYS A 417 24.73 29.46 -23.39
CA LYS A 417 25.72 29.77 -22.37
C LYS A 417 26.13 31.24 -22.41
N ARG A 418 26.11 31.89 -21.24
CA ARG A 418 26.70 33.21 -21.00
C ARG A 418 27.70 33.16 -19.86
N ASN A 419 28.51 34.20 -19.75
CA ASN A 419 29.48 34.36 -18.65
C ASN A 419 28.90 35.12 -17.43
N SER A 420 27.65 35.60 -17.50
CA SER A 420 26.99 36.37 -16.43
C SER A 420 26.01 35.50 -15.62
N TYR A 421 26.54 34.47 -14.98
CA TYR A 421 25.80 33.46 -14.22
C TYR A 421 26.20 33.46 -12.75
N PHE A 422 25.24 33.19 -11.86
CA PHE A 422 25.49 32.95 -10.44
C PHE A 422 24.61 31.81 -9.90
N SER A 423 25.24 30.76 -9.37
CA SER A 423 24.53 29.63 -8.77
C SER A 423 23.91 29.99 -7.43
N LEU A 424 22.65 29.61 -7.22
CA LEU A 424 21.97 29.72 -5.94
C LEU A 424 21.96 28.41 -5.15
N ASN A 425 22.58 27.34 -5.66
CA ASN A 425 22.67 26.06 -4.95
C ASN A 425 23.45 26.18 -3.62
N GLY A 426 23.27 25.19 -2.75
CA GLY A 426 23.87 25.14 -1.42
C GLY A 426 22.82 25.19 -0.31
N LEU A 427 23.20 25.65 0.89
CA LEU A 427 22.28 25.70 2.03
C LEU A 427 21.25 26.82 1.88
N TRP A 428 19.99 26.48 2.10
CA TRP A 428 18.84 27.39 2.19
C TRP A 428 18.13 27.18 3.51
N ASP A 429 17.38 28.19 3.96
CA ASP A 429 16.45 28.05 5.06
C ASP A 429 15.20 27.28 4.62
N ILE A 430 14.71 26.40 5.48
CA ILE A 430 13.51 25.58 5.21
C ILE A 430 12.59 25.48 6.40
N ASN A 431 11.29 25.52 6.13
CA ASN A 431 10.24 25.12 7.06
C ASN A 431 9.22 24.23 6.34
N ILE A 432 8.72 23.20 7.01
CA ILE A 432 7.65 22.34 6.48
C ILE A 432 6.46 22.54 7.39
N SER A 433 5.36 23.05 6.85
CA SER A 433 4.20 23.42 7.65
C SER A 433 2.88 23.09 6.96
N LYS A 434 1.80 23.04 7.73
CA LYS A 434 0.43 22.88 7.19
C LYS A 434 -0.22 24.21 6.81
N SER A 435 0.50 25.34 6.95
CA SER A 435 0.06 26.67 6.55
C SER A 435 0.70 27.09 5.23
N ARG A 436 -0.08 27.77 4.39
CA ARG A 436 0.41 28.40 3.16
C ARG A 436 0.84 29.86 3.39
N GLU A 437 0.82 30.36 4.62
CA GLU A 437 1.30 31.69 4.93
C GLU A 437 2.83 31.70 5.01
N LEU A 438 3.47 32.71 4.42
CA LEU A 438 4.92 32.91 4.47
C LEU A 438 5.39 33.03 5.92
N MET A 439 6.26 32.10 6.32
CA MET A 439 6.88 32.10 7.64
C MET A 439 8.10 33.02 7.66
N THR A 440 8.37 33.61 8.83
CA THR A 440 9.58 34.42 9.08
C THR A 440 10.64 33.67 9.86
N ASP A 441 10.26 32.57 10.52
CA ASP A 441 11.10 31.88 11.48
C ASP A 441 11.52 30.52 10.91
N PHE A 442 12.79 30.42 10.51
CA PHE A 442 13.38 29.21 9.95
C PHE A 442 14.33 28.57 10.97
N THR A 443 14.12 27.29 11.27
CA THR A 443 14.91 26.54 12.26
C THR A 443 15.76 25.43 11.65
N LYS A 444 15.50 25.08 10.40
CA LYS A 444 16.17 24.01 9.67
C LYS A 444 16.79 24.57 8.39
N LYS A 445 17.81 23.85 7.89
CA LYS A 445 18.44 24.12 6.61
C LYS A 445 18.22 22.94 5.67
N VAL A 446 18.18 23.22 4.37
CA VAL A 446 18.09 22.23 3.30
C VAL A 446 19.23 22.45 2.30
N MET A 447 19.77 21.37 1.76
CA MET A 447 20.77 21.39 0.71
C MET A 447 20.09 21.39 -0.66
N VAL A 448 20.03 22.55 -1.29
CA VAL A 448 19.52 22.70 -2.66
C VAL A 448 20.63 22.30 -3.64
N PRO A 449 20.34 21.46 -4.66
CA PRO A 449 19.01 21.15 -5.19
C PRO A 449 18.54 19.71 -4.94
N PHE A 450 18.73 19.15 -3.74
CA PHE A 450 18.24 17.80 -3.46
C PHE A 450 16.82 17.83 -2.91
N ALA A 451 15.96 16.95 -3.43
CA ALA A 451 14.58 16.79 -2.94
C ALA A 451 14.56 16.44 -1.44
N ILE A 452 13.56 16.92 -0.71
CA ILE A 452 13.55 16.86 0.77
C ILE A 452 13.48 15.42 1.32
N GLU A 453 13.01 14.47 0.52
CA GLU A 453 12.95 13.02 0.83
C GLU A 453 14.34 12.37 0.85
N THR A 454 15.32 13.03 0.26
CA THR A 454 16.65 12.46 0.05
C THR A 454 17.56 12.78 1.23
N PRO A 455 18.54 11.92 1.58
CA PRO A 455 19.45 12.20 2.68
C PRO A 455 20.39 13.37 2.37
N LEU A 456 20.75 13.54 1.09
CA LEU A 456 21.63 14.64 0.66
C LEU A 456 20.98 16.01 0.84
N SER A 457 19.65 16.10 0.92
CA SER A 457 18.94 17.34 1.28
C SER A 457 19.20 17.81 2.72
N LYS A 458 19.72 16.93 3.60
CA LYS A 458 19.83 17.13 5.06
C LYS A 458 18.49 17.25 5.81
N VAL A 459 17.37 17.06 5.11
CA VAL A 459 16.02 17.12 5.69
C VAL A 459 15.47 15.71 5.89
N ASN A 460 15.56 14.88 4.86
CA ASN A 460 15.16 13.47 4.87
C ASN A 460 13.71 13.29 5.38
N HIS A 461 12.78 14.08 4.83
CA HIS A 461 11.36 14.15 5.21
C HIS A 461 10.48 13.73 4.05
N LEU A 462 9.49 12.89 4.33
CA LEU A 462 8.53 12.44 3.33
C LEU A 462 7.28 13.33 3.37
N LEU A 463 7.08 14.15 2.33
CA LEU A 463 6.04 15.18 2.33
C LEU A 463 4.62 14.59 2.43
N GLU A 464 3.82 15.08 3.38
CA GLU A 464 2.39 14.78 3.45
C GLU A 464 1.59 15.71 2.52
N LYS A 465 0.43 15.23 2.06
CA LYS A 465 -0.46 15.98 1.13
C LYS A 465 -0.84 17.39 1.59
N ASN A 466 -0.93 17.61 2.89
CA ASN A 466 -1.34 18.88 3.50
C ASN A 466 -0.16 19.70 4.01
N GLU A 467 1.06 19.29 3.72
CA GLU A 467 2.27 20.03 4.04
C GLU A 467 2.72 20.88 2.84
N TYR A 468 3.28 22.04 3.17
CA TYR A 468 3.91 22.97 2.26
C TYR A 468 5.37 23.10 2.67
N ILE A 469 6.26 23.02 1.68
CA ILE A 469 7.67 23.30 1.86
C ILE A 469 7.88 24.79 1.63
N GLN A 470 8.40 25.48 2.64
CA GLN A 470 8.74 26.89 2.55
C GLN A 470 10.26 27.03 2.52
N TYR A 471 10.80 27.59 1.44
CA TYR A 471 12.22 27.89 1.31
C TYR A 471 12.45 29.38 1.48
N HIS A 472 13.58 29.75 2.06
CA HIS A 472 14.05 31.13 2.14
C HIS A 472 15.54 31.23 1.86
N LYS A 473 15.93 32.28 1.13
CA LYS A 473 17.33 32.66 0.93
C LYS A 473 17.46 34.16 0.68
N GLU A 474 18.28 34.82 1.48
CA GLU A 474 18.80 36.14 1.17
C GLU A 474 19.89 36.02 0.09
N ILE A 475 19.78 36.81 -0.97
CA ILE A 475 20.70 36.80 -2.11
C ILE A 475 21.31 38.17 -2.22
N THR A 476 22.65 38.25 -2.27
CA THR A 476 23.38 39.48 -2.58
C THR A 476 24.19 39.29 -3.86
N LEU A 477 23.91 40.11 -4.87
CA LEU A 477 24.60 40.14 -6.16
C LEU A 477 25.58 41.32 -6.22
N ASP A 478 26.75 41.08 -6.82
CA ASP A 478 27.73 42.14 -7.03
C ASP A 478 27.22 43.21 -8.01
N LYS A 479 27.59 44.48 -7.80
CA LYS A 479 27.22 45.56 -8.74
C LYS A 479 27.69 45.31 -10.17
N ASN A 480 28.85 44.66 -10.32
CA ASN A 480 29.42 44.32 -11.62
C ASN A 480 28.74 43.12 -12.29
N PHE A 481 27.90 42.38 -11.55
CA PHE A 481 27.13 41.26 -12.10
C PHE A 481 25.96 41.76 -12.96
N ASN A 482 25.29 42.83 -12.55
CA ASN A 482 24.10 43.34 -13.23
C ASN A 482 24.45 44.11 -14.52
N LYS A 483 24.11 43.52 -15.66
CA LYS A 483 24.26 44.08 -17.02
C LYS A 483 23.00 44.76 -17.55
N GLY A 484 21.90 44.72 -16.81
CA GLY A 484 20.63 45.34 -17.19
C GLY A 484 19.45 44.64 -16.54
N ARG A 485 19.28 43.35 -16.86
CA ARG A 485 18.23 42.47 -16.34
C ARG A 485 18.82 41.38 -15.47
N ILE A 486 18.04 40.92 -14.50
CA ILE A 486 18.32 39.76 -13.64
C ILE A 486 17.19 38.76 -13.84
N ILE A 487 17.53 37.59 -14.36
CA ILE A 487 16.60 36.49 -14.62
C ILE A 487 16.87 35.38 -13.62
N LEU A 488 15.82 34.97 -12.90
CA LEU A 488 15.86 33.84 -11.98
C LEU A 488 15.43 32.56 -12.71
N HIS A 489 16.22 31.50 -12.58
CA HIS A 489 16.02 30.24 -13.27
C HIS A 489 15.85 29.08 -12.29
N PHE A 490 14.85 28.24 -12.55
CA PHE A 490 14.62 26.98 -11.87
C PHE A 490 14.66 25.84 -12.88
N GLU A 491 15.58 24.90 -12.71
CA GLU A 491 15.70 23.74 -13.60
C GLU A 491 14.64 22.65 -13.31
N GLY A 492 14.00 22.69 -12.14
CA GLY A 492 12.93 21.78 -11.75
C GLY A 492 12.56 21.86 -10.26
N VAL A 493 11.27 22.03 -10.01
CA VAL A 493 10.66 22.08 -8.67
C VAL A 493 9.41 21.21 -8.69
N ASP A 494 9.36 20.16 -7.88
CA ASP A 494 8.19 19.26 -7.84
C ASP A 494 7.24 19.68 -6.69
N GLN A 495 5.98 20.08 -6.91
CA GLN A 495 5.34 20.21 -8.22
C GLN A 495 4.62 21.53 -8.48
N ILE A 496 4.11 22.21 -7.45
CA ILE A 496 3.51 23.54 -7.57
C ILE A 496 4.33 24.49 -6.72
N CYS A 497 4.90 25.52 -7.34
CA CYS A 497 5.84 26.45 -6.71
C CYS A 497 5.35 27.89 -6.85
N ASP A 498 5.04 28.53 -5.72
CA ASP A 498 4.83 29.98 -5.65
C ASP A 498 6.16 30.67 -5.33
N VAL A 499 6.56 31.62 -6.16
CA VAL A 499 7.83 32.36 -6.04
C VAL A 499 7.58 33.77 -5.54
N TYR A 500 8.28 34.16 -4.47
CA TYR A 500 8.19 35.50 -3.90
C TYR A 500 9.55 36.20 -3.91
N ILE A 501 9.56 37.47 -4.33
CA ILE A 501 10.72 38.35 -4.23
C ILE A 501 10.37 39.47 -3.27
N ASN A 502 11.13 39.63 -2.20
CA ASN A 502 10.86 40.62 -1.14
C ASN A 502 9.39 40.55 -0.65
N LYS A 503 8.88 39.32 -0.44
CA LYS A 503 7.50 39.00 -0.02
C LYS A 503 6.39 39.35 -1.03
N ILE A 504 6.75 39.72 -2.26
CA ILE A 504 5.80 39.94 -3.35
C ILE A 504 5.74 38.67 -4.20
N LEU A 505 4.54 38.09 -4.37
CA LEU A 505 4.34 36.95 -5.27
C LEU A 505 4.63 37.41 -6.71
N VAL A 506 5.60 36.78 -7.37
CA VAL A 506 6.01 37.13 -8.74
C VAL A 506 5.58 36.09 -9.77
N GLU A 507 5.46 34.82 -9.38
CA GLU A 507 5.10 33.73 -10.31
C GLU A 507 4.53 32.52 -9.55
N THR A 508 3.67 31.74 -10.23
CA THR A 508 3.26 30.40 -9.79
C THR A 508 3.53 29.40 -10.91
N HIS A 509 4.43 28.46 -10.66
CA HIS A 509 4.76 27.39 -11.60
C HIS A 509 4.03 26.08 -11.26
N ILE A 510 3.56 25.36 -12.28
CA ILE A 510 2.92 24.05 -12.17
C ILE A 510 3.66 23.07 -13.08
N GLY A 511 4.19 22.00 -12.50
CA GLY A 511 4.89 20.95 -13.23
C GLY A 511 6.25 20.63 -12.62
N GLY A 512 6.61 19.35 -12.57
CA GLY A 512 7.86 18.91 -11.95
C GLY A 512 9.05 18.87 -12.89
N TYR A 513 8.85 18.50 -14.15
CA TYR A 513 9.94 18.12 -15.08
C TYR A 513 10.34 19.21 -16.08
N VAL A 514 9.72 20.39 -16.02
CA VAL A 514 9.97 21.49 -16.94
C VAL A 514 10.66 22.65 -16.21
N PRO A 515 11.70 23.26 -16.81
CA PRO A 515 12.32 24.44 -16.24
C PRO A 515 11.44 25.67 -16.47
N PHE A 516 11.56 26.68 -15.60
CA PHE A 516 10.91 27.97 -15.78
C PHE A 516 11.83 29.12 -15.34
N SER A 517 11.53 30.34 -15.80
CA SER A 517 12.39 31.50 -15.58
C SER A 517 11.59 32.78 -15.44
N ILE A 518 12.06 33.71 -14.61
CA ILE A 518 11.34 34.93 -14.23
C ILE A 518 12.28 36.13 -14.32
N ASP A 519 11.89 37.20 -15.03
CA ASP A 519 12.59 38.49 -14.94
C ASP A 519 12.25 39.15 -13.59
N ILE A 520 13.18 39.07 -12.64
CA ILE A 520 12.99 39.61 -11.29
C ILE A 520 13.40 41.08 -11.17
N THR A 521 13.96 41.67 -12.23
CA THR A 521 14.43 43.07 -12.25
C THR A 521 13.39 44.07 -11.72
N PRO A 522 12.09 43.99 -12.11
CA PRO A 522 11.08 44.95 -11.66
C PRO A 522 10.77 44.87 -10.15
N PHE A 523 11.10 43.76 -9.50
CA PHE A 523 10.78 43.49 -8.09
C PHE A 523 11.97 43.75 -7.15
N MET A 524 13.15 44.02 -7.72
CA MET A 524 14.36 44.34 -6.98
C MET A 524 14.47 45.85 -6.71
N LYS A 525 14.68 46.22 -5.44
CA LYS A 525 15.01 47.62 -5.06
C LYS A 525 16.52 47.88 -5.01
N ASN A 526 17.27 46.81 -4.81
CA ASN A 526 18.69 46.74 -4.53
C ASN A 526 19.17 45.36 -5.00
N LEU A 527 20.49 45.17 -5.07
CA LEU A 527 21.09 43.89 -5.45
C LEU A 527 21.12 42.86 -4.29
N THR A 528 20.52 43.21 -3.15
CA THR A 528 20.30 42.32 -2.01
C THR A 528 18.80 42.15 -1.83
N PHE A 529 18.28 40.94 -1.96
CA PHE A 529 16.84 40.67 -1.89
C PHE A 529 16.53 39.31 -1.27
N ASP A 530 15.33 39.19 -0.72
CA ASP A 530 14.80 37.93 -0.20
C ASP A 530 14.11 37.13 -1.31
N LEU A 531 14.47 35.85 -1.43
CA LEU A 531 13.78 34.86 -2.24
C LEU A 531 13.07 33.85 -1.34
N ASP A 532 11.73 33.89 -1.33
CA ASP A 532 10.91 32.93 -0.61
C ASP A 532 10.13 32.06 -1.60
N LEU A 533 10.00 30.77 -1.31
CA LEU A 533 9.22 29.83 -2.13
C LEU A 533 8.23 29.08 -1.26
N ILE A 534 7.03 28.85 -1.79
CA ILE A 534 6.07 27.89 -1.21
C ILE A 534 5.84 26.79 -2.22
N VAL A 535 6.24 25.57 -1.87
CA VAL A 535 6.12 24.39 -2.73
C VAL A 535 5.14 23.41 -2.13
N SER A 536 4.26 22.86 -2.96
CA SER A 536 3.39 21.74 -2.61
C SER A 536 3.51 20.61 -3.61
N ASP A 537 3.44 19.39 -3.10
CA ASP A 537 3.34 18.18 -3.89
C ASP A 537 2.34 17.22 -3.22
N SER A 538 1.41 16.72 -4.02
CA SER A 538 0.42 15.73 -3.64
C SER A 538 0.64 14.46 -4.48
N THR A 539 1.84 13.88 -4.38
CA THR A 539 2.41 12.90 -5.33
C THR A 539 1.42 11.79 -5.76
N ASP A 540 0.61 11.27 -4.84
CA ASP A 540 -0.34 10.17 -5.11
C ASP A 540 -1.79 10.60 -5.40
N ASP A 541 -2.10 11.88 -5.20
CA ASP A 541 -3.46 12.39 -5.12
C ASP A 541 -3.74 13.57 -6.07
N ASN A 542 -2.74 14.09 -6.78
CA ASN A 542 -2.93 15.04 -7.88
C ASN A 542 -3.09 14.30 -9.23
N ASN A 543 -3.43 15.05 -10.28
CA ASN A 543 -3.62 14.57 -11.64
C ASN A 543 -2.53 15.06 -12.61
N LEU A 544 -1.41 15.56 -12.07
CA LEU A 544 -0.33 16.13 -12.87
C LEU A 544 0.62 15.01 -13.35
N THR A 545 1.56 15.38 -14.20
CA THR A 545 2.60 14.48 -14.69
C THR A 545 3.67 14.26 -13.60
N LYS A 546 3.99 13.01 -13.24
CA LYS A 546 4.82 12.74 -12.05
C LYS A 546 5.94 11.71 -12.22
N GLY A 547 5.98 10.98 -13.33
CA GLY A 547 6.97 9.91 -13.51
C GLY A 547 6.83 8.79 -12.47
N LYS A 548 7.82 7.89 -12.38
CA LYS A 548 7.72 6.67 -11.55
C LYS A 548 7.87 6.92 -10.03
N GLN A 549 7.19 7.94 -9.50
CA GLN A 549 7.25 8.40 -8.13
C GLN A 549 5.99 8.01 -7.32
N LYS A 550 6.19 7.52 -6.10
CA LYS A 550 5.14 7.26 -5.09
C LYS A 550 5.63 7.45 -3.66
N LEU A 551 4.68 7.80 -2.78
CA LEU A 551 4.89 7.77 -1.33
C LEU A 551 5.15 6.34 -0.84
N GLU A 552 4.25 5.41 -1.16
CA GLU A 552 4.44 3.97 -0.89
C GLU A 552 5.15 3.30 -2.08
N ARG A 553 6.50 3.36 -2.08
CA ARG A 553 7.35 2.75 -3.12
C ARG A 553 7.31 1.21 -3.10
N GLY A 554 7.67 0.59 -4.24
CA GLY A 554 7.74 -0.87 -4.39
C GLY A 554 7.24 -1.36 -5.75
N GLY A 555 7.74 -2.53 -6.18
CA GLY A 555 7.50 -3.05 -7.52
C GLY A 555 8.15 -2.14 -8.56
N VAL A 556 7.34 -1.48 -9.39
CA VAL A 556 7.80 -0.58 -10.46
C VAL A 556 7.89 0.90 -10.05
N TRP A 557 7.61 1.22 -8.78
CA TRP A 557 7.54 2.59 -8.25
C TRP A 557 8.73 2.91 -7.34
N TYR A 558 9.29 4.10 -7.49
CA TYR A 558 10.38 4.65 -6.70
C TYR A 558 9.88 5.71 -5.70
N THR A 559 10.79 6.14 -4.83
CA THR A 559 10.52 7.19 -3.82
C THR A 559 10.11 8.50 -4.50
N SER A 560 9.19 9.23 -3.88
CA SER A 560 8.85 10.61 -4.26
C SER A 560 10.04 11.56 -4.10
N SER A 561 10.05 12.63 -4.88
CA SER A 561 11.03 13.72 -4.84
C SER A 561 10.27 15.03 -4.91
N SER A 562 10.09 15.70 -3.78
CA SER A 562 9.33 16.95 -3.67
C SER A 562 10.25 18.13 -3.36
N GLY A 563 9.82 19.34 -3.73
CA GLY A 563 10.59 20.56 -3.55
C GLY A 563 11.58 20.82 -4.69
N ILE A 564 12.64 21.56 -4.37
CA ILE A 564 13.68 21.89 -5.36
C ILE A 564 14.59 20.67 -5.53
N TYR A 565 14.48 20.00 -6.68
CA TYR A 565 15.27 18.80 -6.98
C TYR A 565 16.24 18.98 -8.16
N LYS A 566 16.30 20.19 -8.73
CA LYS A 566 17.24 20.59 -9.79
C LYS A 566 17.79 22.01 -9.54
N PRO A 567 18.94 22.39 -10.15
CA PRO A 567 19.64 23.64 -9.86
C PRO A 567 18.76 24.90 -9.92
N VAL A 568 19.08 25.85 -9.05
CA VAL A 568 18.51 27.19 -9.04
C VAL A 568 19.62 28.19 -9.23
N TRP A 569 19.42 29.19 -10.07
CA TRP A 569 20.48 30.12 -10.45
C TRP A 569 19.91 31.44 -10.97
N VAL A 570 20.76 32.46 -11.02
CA VAL A 570 20.42 33.74 -11.66
C VAL A 570 21.36 34.03 -12.82
N GLU A 571 20.80 34.61 -13.86
CA GLU A 571 21.53 35.15 -14.99
C GLU A 571 21.38 36.66 -15.03
N SER A 572 22.43 37.37 -15.45
CA SER A 572 22.29 38.76 -15.87
C SER A 572 22.45 38.91 -17.37
N THR A 573 21.49 39.59 -17.98
CA THR A 573 21.46 39.90 -19.41
C THR A 573 21.39 41.41 -19.62
N PRO A 574 21.79 41.92 -20.81
CA PRO A 574 21.48 43.29 -21.20
C PRO A 574 19.96 43.51 -21.34
N ASN A 575 19.53 44.75 -21.53
CA ASN A 575 18.10 45.05 -21.75
C ASN A 575 17.54 44.43 -23.04
N GLU A 576 18.39 44.24 -24.03
CA GLU A 576 18.08 43.55 -25.27
C GLU A 576 18.87 42.24 -25.25
N PHE A 577 18.20 41.10 -25.26
CA PHE A 577 18.86 39.82 -25.04
C PHE A 577 18.17 38.67 -25.79
N ILE A 578 18.96 37.64 -26.04
CA ILE A 578 18.54 36.41 -26.72
C ILE A 578 17.84 35.49 -25.70
N GLU A 579 16.64 35.04 -26.02
CA GLU A 579 15.84 34.19 -25.12
C GLU A 579 16.07 32.70 -25.38
N ASP A 580 16.17 32.32 -26.65
CA ASP A 580 16.40 30.94 -27.09
C ASP A 580 17.01 30.91 -28.50
N ILE A 581 17.71 29.84 -28.82
CA ILE A 581 18.32 29.61 -30.13
C ILE A 581 17.95 28.21 -30.58
N LYS A 582 17.40 28.07 -31.79
CA LYS A 582 17.08 26.77 -32.40
C LYS A 582 17.85 26.63 -33.71
N ILE A 583 18.57 25.52 -33.85
CA ILE A 583 19.35 25.20 -35.06
C ILE A 583 18.97 23.80 -35.53
N ILE A 584 18.26 23.72 -36.66
CA ILE A 584 17.76 22.47 -37.22
C ILE A 584 18.57 22.10 -38.47
N PRO A 585 19.32 20.97 -38.46
CA PRO A 585 20.04 20.50 -39.63
C PRO A 585 19.11 20.13 -40.80
N LEU A 586 19.34 20.71 -41.97
CA LEU A 586 18.75 20.29 -43.24
C LEU A 586 19.79 19.50 -44.04
N PHE A 587 20.10 18.31 -43.52
CA PHE A 587 21.25 17.49 -43.92
C PHE A 587 21.38 17.29 -45.43
N ASP A 588 20.30 16.90 -46.12
CA ASP A 588 20.34 16.63 -47.58
C ASP A 588 20.48 17.90 -48.44
N LYS A 589 20.32 19.09 -47.85
CA LYS A 589 20.47 20.38 -48.53
C LYS A 589 21.79 21.06 -48.20
N ASN A 590 22.66 20.45 -47.36
CA ASN A 590 23.86 21.10 -46.83
C ASN A 590 23.54 22.49 -46.26
N ALA A 591 22.50 22.54 -45.44
CA ALA A 591 21.91 23.77 -44.92
C ALA A 591 21.46 23.59 -43.46
N ILE A 592 21.21 24.70 -42.77
CA ILE A 592 20.60 24.73 -41.44
C ILE A 592 19.43 25.72 -41.45
N ASN A 593 18.35 25.40 -40.72
CA ASN A 593 17.30 26.37 -40.38
C ASN A 593 17.62 26.93 -39.00
N VAL A 594 17.73 28.24 -38.89
CA VAL A 594 18.07 28.93 -37.64
C VAL A 594 16.92 29.84 -37.24
N PHE A 595 16.56 29.78 -35.96
CA PHE A 595 15.62 30.67 -35.32
C PHE A 595 16.22 31.19 -34.01
N VAL A 596 16.35 32.51 -33.88
CA VAL A 596 16.85 33.16 -32.66
C VAL A 596 15.70 33.96 -32.04
N SER A 597 15.21 33.52 -30.89
CA SER A 597 14.19 34.23 -30.10
C SER A 597 14.85 35.36 -29.32
N SER A 598 14.22 36.53 -29.29
CA SER A 598 14.71 37.70 -28.59
C SER A 598 13.54 38.58 -28.16
N ASN A 599 13.74 39.33 -27.09
CA ASN A 599 12.78 40.32 -26.64
C ASN A 599 12.67 41.56 -27.56
N VAL A 600 13.52 41.64 -28.60
CA VAL A 600 13.50 42.68 -29.63
C VAL A 600 13.63 42.09 -31.04
N ASP A 601 13.05 42.77 -32.02
CA ASP A 601 13.17 42.46 -33.46
C ASP A 601 14.36 43.22 -34.07
N LYS A 602 15.55 42.62 -34.07
CA LYS A 602 16.80 43.23 -34.57
C LYS A 602 17.64 42.22 -35.32
N VAL A 603 18.68 42.73 -36.00
CA VAL A 603 19.69 41.88 -36.64
C VAL A 603 20.60 41.28 -35.58
N VAL A 604 20.86 39.99 -35.69
CA VAL A 604 21.77 39.21 -34.84
C VAL A 604 22.87 38.60 -35.70
N SER A 605 24.11 38.66 -35.21
CA SER A 605 25.26 38.05 -35.87
C SER A 605 25.44 36.62 -35.37
N ILE A 606 25.50 35.66 -36.28
CA ILE A 606 25.78 34.25 -35.99
C ILE A 606 27.14 33.89 -36.58
N LYS A 607 28.02 33.30 -35.77
CA LYS A 607 29.36 32.87 -36.18
C LYS A 607 29.61 31.43 -35.76
N PHE A 608 30.07 30.60 -36.68
CA PHE A 608 30.54 29.24 -36.42
C PHE A 608 31.54 28.83 -37.50
N LEU A 609 32.55 28.02 -37.14
CA LEU A 609 33.66 27.67 -38.04
C LEU A 609 34.24 28.93 -38.72
N ASN A 610 34.30 28.94 -40.06
CA ASN A 610 34.73 30.07 -40.88
C ASN A 610 33.56 30.92 -41.40
N TYR A 611 32.33 30.62 -40.98
CA TYR A 611 31.13 31.28 -41.46
C TYR A 611 30.67 32.39 -40.52
N LYS A 612 30.13 33.46 -41.11
CA LYS A 612 29.47 34.55 -40.39
C LYS A 612 28.25 35.00 -41.18
N PHE A 613 27.10 35.06 -40.51
CA PHE A 613 25.82 35.46 -41.09
C PHE A 613 25.13 36.50 -40.20
N GLU A 614 24.26 37.28 -40.81
CA GLU A 614 23.36 38.20 -40.13
C GLU A 614 21.93 37.79 -40.45
N ILE A 615 21.13 37.56 -39.43
CA ILE A 615 19.71 37.21 -39.56
C ILE A 615 18.87 38.14 -38.68
N TYR A 616 17.56 38.17 -38.90
CA TYR A 616 16.66 38.84 -37.98
C TYR A 616 16.24 37.90 -36.85
N THR A 617 16.20 38.41 -35.62
CA THR A 617 15.55 37.71 -34.51
C THR A 617 14.06 37.48 -34.80
N ASN A 618 13.48 36.49 -34.13
CA ASN A 618 12.06 36.12 -34.22
C ASN A 618 11.58 35.74 -35.64
N LYS A 619 12.52 35.37 -36.52
CA LYS A 619 12.26 34.88 -37.88
C LYS A 619 13.10 33.64 -38.15
N GLU A 620 12.51 32.69 -38.88
CA GLU A 620 13.24 31.54 -39.39
C GLU A 620 14.06 31.92 -40.61
N GLU A 621 15.33 31.53 -40.63
CA GLU A 621 16.24 31.77 -41.74
C GLU A 621 16.94 30.45 -42.14
N VAL A 622 16.90 30.12 -43.43
CA VAL A 622 17.60 28.95 -43.97
C VAL A 622 18.95 29.35 -44.56
N ILE A 623 20.02 28.91 -43.91
CA ILE A 623 21.40 29.15 -44.34
C ILE A 623 21.89 27.94 -45.12
N SER A 624 22.19 28.11 -46.41
CA SER A 624 22.55 27.02 -47.35
C SER A 624 24.01 27.09 -47.81
N ASN A 625 24.45 26.08 -48.57
CA ASN A 625 25.81 25.96 -49.12
C ASN A 625 26.89 25.88 -48.03
N LEU A 626 26.59 25.17 -46.95
CA LEU A 626 27.49 24.97 -45.83
C LEU A 626 28.24 23.64 -45.99
N ASP A 627 29.55 23.66 -45.77
CA ASP A 627 30.36 22.46 -45.62
C ASP A 627 30.59 22.23 -44.12
N LEU A 628 29.84 21.30 -43.54
CA LEU A 628 29.78 21.10 -42.10
C LEU A 628 30.28 19.70 -41.72
N PRO A 629 31.11 19.57 -40.67
CA PRO A 629 31.48 18.26 -40.15
C PRO A 629 30.24 17.53 -39.62
N ILE A 630 30.13 16.25 -39.96
CA ILE A 630 28.96 15.43 -39.63
C ILE A 630 29.08 14.93 -38.19
N TRP A 631 27.99 15.00 -37.43
CA TRP A 631 27.90 14.33 -36.14
C TRP A 631 27.50 12.86 -36.33
N SER A 632 28.24 11.93 -35.73
CA SER A 632 28.02 10.48 -35.78
C SER A 632 28.42 9.80 -34.47
N LEU A 633 28.24 8.47 -34.38
CA LEU A 633 28.61 7.69 -33.19
C LEU A 633 30.12 7.61 -33.01
N GLU A 634 30.83 7.47 -34.14
CA GLU A 634 32.27 7.31 -34.20
C GLU A 634 32.99 8.67 -34.15
N GLU A 635 32.44 9.66 -34.87
CA GLU A 635 32.95 11.03 -34.94
C GLU A 635 31.83 11.99 -34.50
N PRO A 636 31.67 12.23 -33.19
CA PRO A 636 30.63 13.10 -32.64
C PRO A 636 31.00 14.59 -32.77
N ASN A 637 31.19 15.05 -34.01
CA ASN A 637 31.57 16.44 -34.27
C ASN A 637 30.46 17.42 -33.85
N LEU A 638 30.74 18.25 -32.85
CA LEU A 638 29.88 19.36 -32.45
C LEU A 638 30.46 20.68 -32.98
N ILE A 639 29.58 21.56 -33.44
CA ILE A 639 29.95 22.85 -34.00
C ILE A 639 29.53 23.94 -33.01
N ASP A 640 30.53 24.60 -32.43
CA ASP A 640 30.29 25.75 -31.55
C ASP A 640 29.81 26.96 -32.35
N VAL A 641 28.81 27.63 -31.80
CA VAL A 641 28.15 28.79 -32.40
C VAL A 641 28.16 29.94 -31.40
N GLU A 642 28.64 31.09 -31.84
CA GLU A 642 28.50 32.36 -31.15
C GLU A 642 27.34 33.13 -31.79
N VAL A 643 26.40 33.58 -30.97
CA VAL A 643 25.28 34.42 -31.38
C VAL A 643 25.36 35.73 -30.63
N LYS A 644 25.44 36.84 -31.36
CA LYS A 644 25.65 38.18 -30.80
C LYS A 644 24.52 39.13 -31.21
N LEU A 645 23.80 39.63 -30.21
CA LEU A 645 22.80 40.68 -30.30
C LEU A 645 23.28 41.91 -29.53
N ASN A 646 23.83 42.91 -30.22
CA ASN A 646 24.42 44.08 -29.59
C ASN A 646 25.46 43.70 -28.51
N ASP A 647 25.15 43.94 -27.23
CA ASP A 647 26.01 43.63 -26.08
C ASP A 647 25.78 42.22 -25.51
N ASP A 648 24.71 41.52 -25.93
CA ASP A 648 24.45 40.15 -25.53
C ASP A 648 25.20 39.18 -26.44
N VAL A 649 26.05 38.35 -25.82
CA VAL A 649 26.82 37.30 -26.50
C VAL A 649 26.49 35.98 -25.83
N ALA A 650 25.85 35.10 -26.58
CA ALA A 650 25.49 33.76 -26.15
C ALA A 650 26.25 32.72 -26.98
N HIS A 651 26.66 31.65 -26.33
CA HIS A 651 27.30 30.51 -26.97
C HIS A 651 26.36 29.31 -26.96
N THR A 652 26.31 28.58 -28.07
CA THR A 652 25.55 27.34 -28.22
C THR A 652 26.35 26.37 -29.08
N TYR A 653 25.80 25.19 -29.35
CA TYR A 653 26.37 24.24 -30.28
C TYR A 653 25.25 23.51 -31.03
N PHE A 654 25.61 22.87 -32.14
CA PHE A 654 24.74 21.90 -32.80
C PHE A 654 25.56 20.76 -33.42
N GLY A 655 24.91 19.62 -33.64
CA GLY A 655 25.46 18.52 -34.42
C GLY A 655 24.79 18.43 -35.79
N PHE A 656 25.58 18.43 -36.87
CA PHE A 656 25.05 18.31 -38.22
C PHE A 656 24.79 16.83 -38.56
N ARG A 657 23.54 16.39 -38.42
CA ARG A 657 23.11 15.01 -38.65
C ARG A 657 21.64 14.92 -39.02
N LYS A 658 21.24 13.81 -39.65
CA LYS A 658 19.83 13.44 -39.84
C LYS A 658 19.53 12.03 -39.35
N ILE A 659 18.31 11.83 -38.88
CA ILE A 659 17.74 10.52 -38.56
C ILE A 659 16.51 10.28 -39.43
N GLU A 660 16.38 9.09 -40.01
CA GLU A 660 15.23 8.75 -40.85
C GLU A 660 14.92 7.25 -40.84
N ILE A 661 13.69 6.89 -41.20
CA ILE A 661 13.29 5.49 -41.39
C ILE A 661 13.19 5.19 -42.89
N LYS A 662 13.95 4.21 -43.37
CA LYS A 662 13.91 3.71 -44.76
C LYS A 662 13.85 2.18 -44.77
N ASN A 663 12.99 1.59 -45.60
CA ASN A 663 12.87 0.14 -45.77
C ASN A 663 12.79 -0.65 -44.45
N ASN A 664 12.06 -0.13 -43.46
CA ASN A 664 11.88 -0.72 -42.12
C ASN A 664 13.14 -0.73 -41.23
N TYR A 665 14.14 0.10 -41.53
CA TYR A 665 15.33 0.30 -40.69
C TYR A 665 15.51 1.78 -40.35
N ILE A 666 16.22 2.04 -39.26
CA ILE A 666 16.63 3.38 -38.84
C ILE A 666 17.98 3.70 -39.48
N TYR A 667 18.10 4.90 -40.03
CA TYR A 667 19.32 5.42 -40.66
C TYR A 667 19.76 6.69 -39.95
N LEU A 668 21.04 6.76 -39.59
CA LEU A 668 21.74 7.97 -39.17
C LEU A 668 22.67 8.39 -40.33
N ASN A 669 22.50 9.61 -40.84
CA ASN A 669 23.33 10.15 -41.92
C ASN A 669 23.42 9.24 -43.16
N ASN A 670 22.28 8.72 -43.62
CA ASN A 670 22.18 7.75 -44.73
C ASN A 670 22.85 6.38 -44.47
N LYS A 671 23.35 6.10 -43.26
CA LYS A 671 23.87 4.78 -42.86
C LYS A 671 22.89 4.07 -41.93
N LYS A 672 22.59 2.81 -42.24
CA LYS A 672 21.74 1.97 -41.37
C LYS A 672 22.44 1.77 -40.03
N ILE A 673 21.70 1.94 -38.93
CA ILE A 673 22.19 1.70 -37.57
C ILE A 673 21.40 0.59 -36.88
N ILE A 674 22.02 -0.01 -35.86
CA ILE A 674 21.37 -0.91 -34.90
C ILE A 674 21.33 -0.18 -33.57
N ILE A 675 20.13 -0.04 -33.01
CA ILE A 675 19.94 0.50 -31.67
C ILE A 675 20.30 -0.60 -30.67
N ASN A 676 21.39 -0.39 -29.92
CA ASN A 676 21.85 -1.27 -28.86
C ASN A 676 22.04 -0.42 -27.60
N GLY A 677 21.10 -0.52 -26.66
CA GLY A 677 21.07 0.41 -25.54
C GLY A 677 20.52 -0.16 -24.25
N LEU A 678 20.60 0.68 -23.23
CA LEU A 678 20.11 0.42 -21.88
C LEU A 678 18.99 1.40 -21.53
N LEU A 679 18.10 0.95 -20.67
CA LEU A 679 17.08 1.79 -20.05
C LEU A 679 17.66 2.40 -18.77
N ASP A 680 17.63 3.73 -18.70
CA ASP A 680 18.13 4.49 -17.57
C ASP A 680 16.98 5.08 -16.74
N GLN A 681 16.96 4.74 -15.45
CA GLN A 681 16.01 5.31 -14.48
C GLN A 681 16.54 6.62 -13.87
N GLY A 682 17.86 6.86 -13.94
CA GLY A 682 18.60 7.99 -13.38
C GLY A 682 18.24 8.29 -11.92
N TYR A 683 18.32 7.27 -11.06
CA TYR A 683 18.25 7.45 -9.61
C TYR A 683 19.66 7.37 -9.03
N TYR A 684 20.12 8.46 -8.46
CA TYR A 684 21.45 8.59 -7.86
C TYR A 684 21.39 8.29 -6.37
N TYR A 685 22.39 7.53 -5.91
CA TYR A 685 22.47 7.11 -4.52
C TYR A 685 22.55 8.32 -3.58
N GLY A 686 21.62 8.41 -2.64
CA GLY A 686 21.49 9.55 -1.71
C GLY A 686 20.87 10.82 -2.32
N GLY A 687 20.87 11.00 -3.64
CA GLY A 687 20.36 12.21 -4.31
C GLY A 687 19.00 12.06 -4.99
N GLY A 688 18.46 10.84 -5.09
CA GLY A 688 17.18 10.60 -5.75
C GLY A 688 17.28 10.90 -7.25
N LEU A 689 16.46 11.81 -7.75
CA LEU A 689 16.51 12.25 -9.16
C LEU A 689 17.65 13.22 -9.48
N THR A 690 18.50 13.55 -8.50
CA THR A 690 19.55 14.55 -8.62
C THR A 690 20.91 13.88 -8.44
N PRO A 691 21.84 13.97 -9.41
CA PRO A 691 23.21 13.48 -9.22
C PRO A 691 23.96 14.35 -8.19
N THR A 692 25.06 13.84 -7.67
CA THR A 692 25.87 14.61 -6.71
C THR A 692 26.68 15.71 -7.41
N ASN A 693 27.09 15.47 -8.65
CA ASN A 693 27.85 16.36 -9.50
C ASN A 693 27.63 15.99 -10.99
N TYR A 694 28.08 16.81 -11.94
CA TYR A 694 27.91 16.51 -13.37
C TYR A 694 28.84 15.39 -13.88
N ASP A 695 29.95 15.08 -13.20
CA ASP A 695 30.81 13.95 -13.58
C ASP A 695 30.09 12.61 -13.41
N ASP A 696 29.10 12.51 -12.51
CA ASP A 696 28.23 11.32 -12.41
C ASP A 696 27.55 11.02 -13.77
N TYR A 697 26.98 12.04 -14.44
CA TYR A 697 26.42 11.87 -15.78
C TYR A 697 27.48 11.48 -16.82
N LEU A 698 28.64 12.14 -16.80
CA LEU A 698 29.72 11.85 -17.74
C LEU A 698 30.20 10.40 -17.57
N ASN A 699 30.36 9.95 -16.34
CA ASN A 699 30.77 8.59 -16.00
C ASN A 699 29.73 7.58 -16.48
N ASP A 700 28.43 7.82 -16.26
CA ASP A 700 27.37 6.95 -16.78
C ASP A 700 27.46 6.82 -18.31
N VAL A 701 27.56 7.94 -19.03
CA VAL A 701 27.66 7.96 -20.51
C VAL A 701 28.91 7.23 -21.00
N ILE A 702 30.09 7.49 -20.42
CA ILE A 702 31.35 6.85 -20.79
C ILE A 702 31.31 5.34 -20.48
N ASN A 703 30.80 4.95 -19.31
CA ASN A 703 30.71 3.55 -18.91
C ASN A 703 29.79 2.77 -19.86
N ILE A 704 28.64 3.34 -20.21
CA ILE A 704 27.70 2.74 -21.17
C ILE A 704 28.37 2.56 -22.54
N LYS A 705 29.08 3.58 -23.02
CA LYS A 705 29.86 3.50 -24.27
C LYS A 705 30.92 2.40 -24.22
N ASN A 706 31.67 2.33 -23.12
CA ASN A 706 32.74 1.34 -22.92
C ASN A 706 32.21 -0.10 -22.82
N LEU A 707 30.97 -0.29 -22.38
CA LEU A 707 30.28 -1.58 -22.40
C LEU A 707 29.81 -1.99 -23.82
N GLY A 708 29.98 -1.12 -24.83
CA GLY A 708 29.62 -1.39 -26.22
C GLY A 708 28.17 -1.03 -26.57
N PHE A 709 27.46 -0.33 -25.70
CA PHE A 709 26.15 0.24 -26.01
C PHE A 709 26.32 1.58 -26.72
N ASN A 710 25.38 1.88 -27.61
CA ASN A 710 25.37 3.13 -28.38
C ASN A 710 24.12 3.99 -28.11
N THR A 711 23.20 3.53 -27.26
CA THR A 711 21.93 4.20 -27.00
C THR A 711 21.57 4.15 -25.51
N ILE A 712 20.98 5.23 -24.99
CA ILE A 712 20.39 5.31 -23.65
C ILE A 712 18.91 5.70 -23.79
N ARG A 713 18.01 5.00 -23.10
CA ARG A 713 16.60 5.40 -22.98
C ARG A 713 16.35 6.02 -21.62
N VAL A 714 16.15 7.34 -21.58
CA VAL A 714 15.80 8.07 -20.35
C VAL A 714 14.34 7.79 -20.04
N HIS A 715 14.07 7.13 -18.91
CA HIS A 715 12.78 6.48 -18.65
C HIS A 715 11.77 7.35 -17.88
N ILE A 716 10.68 7.74 -18.54
CA ILE A 716 9.51 8.48 -18.01
C ILE A 716 9.91 9.69 -17.12
N LYS A 717 10.90 10.46 -17.56
CA LYS A 717 11.39 11.68 -16.91
C LYS A 717 12.30 12.46 -17.86
N LYS A 718 12.71 13.68 -17.48
CA LYS A 718 13.71 14.49 -18.18
C LYS A 718 14.93 14.75 -17.29
N GLU A 719 16.14 14.56 -17.81
CA GLU A 719 17.40 14.90 -17.12
C GLU A 719 17.75 16.39 -17.24
N LEU A 720 18.89 16.80 -16.68
CA LEU A 720 19.48 18.12 -16.90
C LEU A 720 20.12 18.21 -18.29
N ASP A 721 20.18 19.42 -18.87
CA ASP A 721 20.77 19.70 -20.20
C ASP A 721 22.18 19.11 -20.35
N MET A 722 22.98 19.16 -19.27
CA MET A 722 24.33 18.59 -19.19
C MET A 722 24.40 17.09 -19.49
N PHE A 723 23.39 16.29 -19.13
CA PHE A 723 23.36 14.86 -19.44
C PHE A 723 23.32 14.64 -20.96
N TYR A 724 22.43 15.36 -21.65
CA TYR A 724 22.28 15.26 -23.10
C TYR A 724 23.52 15.82 -23.82
N TYR A 725 24.11 16.90 -23.30
CA TYR A 725 25.39 17.41 -23.80
C TYR A 725 26.51 16.37 -23.72
N TYR A 726 26.62 15.62 -22.63
CA TYR A 726 27.60 14.54 -22.55
C TYR A 726 27.29 13.39 -23.51
N CYS A 727 26.02 13.09 -23.76
CA CYS A 727 25.64 12.14 -24.82
C CYS A 727 26.06 12.64 -26.21
N ASP A 728 25.86 13.94 -26.49
CA ASP A 728 26.23 14.59 -27.73
C ASP A 728 27.74 14.56 -27.96
N LEU A 729 28.53 14.92 -26.95
CA LEU A 729 29.99 14.89 -26.98
C LEU A 729 30.56 13.49 -27.21
N ASN A 730 29.91 12.47 -26.64
CA ASN A 730 30.40 11.10 -26.67
C ASN A 730 29.76 10.25 -27.77
N GLY A 731 28.91 10.80 -28.64
CA GLY A 731 28.30 10.05 -29.73
C GLY A 731 27.39 8.93 -29.25
N ILE A 732 26.61 9.17 -28.19
CA ILE A 732 25.60 8.25 -27.66
C ILE A 732 24.22 8.73 -28.09
N LEU A 733 23.38 7.82 -28.59
CA LEU A 733 22.01 8.11 -28.98
C LEU A 733 21.10 8.12 -27.75
N VAL A 734 20.05 8.94 -27.79
CA VAL A 734 19.08 9.05 -26.70
C VAL A 734 17.66 8.78 -27.22
N ILE A 735 16.95 7.93 -26.48
CA ILE A 735 15.49 7.79 -26.54
C ILE A 735 14.93 8.55 -25.32
N GLN A 736 14.17 9.60 -25.58
CA GLN A 736 13.62 10.45 -24.53
C GLN A 736 12.15 10.10 -24.28
N ASP A 737 11.86 9.52 -23.12
CA ASP A 737 10.47 9.30 -22.72
C ASP A 737 9.87 10.55 -22.07
N ILE A 738 8.66 10.91 -22.47
CA ILE A 738 7.90 11.97 -21.82
C ILE A 738 7.35 11.43 -20.50
N PRO A 739 7.52 12.14 -19.37
CA PRO A 739 6.95 11.69 -18.12
C PRO A 739 5.42 11.55 -18.23
N ASN A 740 4.90 10.43 -17.70
CA ASN A 740 3.47 10.15 -17.67
C ASN A 740 2.91 10.43 -16.25
N GLY A 741 1.58 10.42 -16.13
CA GLY A 741 0.87 10.79 -14.92
C GLY A 741 -0.64 10.73 -15.12
N GLY A 742 -1.35 11.62 -14.45
CA GLY A 742 -2.82 11.65 -14.45
C GLY A 742 -3.40 11.14 -13.13
N ASP A 743 -4.63 10.62 -13.19
CA ASP A 743 -5.33 10.06 -12.04
C ASP A 743 -4.60 8.81 -11.48
N LYS A 744 -5.18 8.24 -10.43
CA LYS A 744 -4.66 7.03 -9.79
C LYS A 744 -4.31 5.92 -10.79
N TYR A 745 -3.05 5.51 -10.78
CA TYR A 745 -2.50 4.47 -11.66
C TYR A 745 -3.34 3.20 -11.70
N ASN A 746 -3.73 2.79 -12.91
CA ASN A 746 -4.50 1.58 -13.17
C ASN A 746 -3.58 0.41 -13.56
N ALA A 747 -3.05 -0.27 -12.54
CA ALA A 747 -2.17 -1.43 -12.72
C ALA A 747 -2.78 -2.54 -13.58
N TYR A 748 -4.11 -2.70 -13.57
CA TYR A 748 -4.77 -3.68 -14.42
C TYR A 748 -4.62 -3.32 -15.89
N THR A 749 -4.91 -2.08 -16.29
CA THR A 749 -4.75 -1.67 -17.69
C THR A 749 -3.29 -1.77 -18.12
N THR A 750 -2.36 -1.28 -17.31
CA THR A 750 -0.93 -1.32 -17.65
C THR A 750 -0.46 -2.77 -17.76
N ILE A 751 -0.53 -3.58 -16.70
CA ILE A 751 0.05 -4.95 -16.70
C ILE A 751 -0.66 -5.91 -17.67
N ARG A 752 -1.97 -5.74 -17.92
CA ARG A 752 -2.73 -6.64 -18.80
C ARG A 752 -2.16 -6.69 -20.21
N GLY A 753 -1.61 -5.59 -20.72
CA GLY A 753 -1.02 -5.54 -22.06
C GLY A 753 0.17 -6.50 -22.19
N GLY A 754 1.04 -6.53 -21.18
CA GLY A 754 2.18 -7.44 -21.13
C GLY A 754 1.80 -8.92 -20.93
N LEU A 755 0.78 -9.20 -20.10
CA LEU A 755 0.32 -10.58 -19.87
C LEU A 755 -0.39 -11.19 -21.08
N PHE A 756 -1.16 -10.37 -21.80
CA PHE A 756 -1.96 -10.81 -22.95
C PHE A 756 -1.57 -10.02 -24.22
N PRO A 757 -0.37 -10.25 -24.79
CA PRO A 757 0.18 -9.46 -25.89
C PRO A 757 -0.60 -9.60 -27.22
N PHE A 758 -1.58 -10.48 -27.28
CA PHE A 758 -2.52 -10.59 -28.40
C PHE A 758 -3.64 -9.53 -28.34
N ILE A 759 -3.90 -8.92 -27.17
CA ILE A 759 -4.86 -7.82 -27.00
C ILE A 759 -4.10 -6.50 -27.19
N LYS A 760 -3.74 -6.22 -28.45
CA LYS A 760 -2.83 -5.10 -28.77
C LYS A 760 -3.48 -3.72 -28.81
N LYS A 761 -4.80 -3.66 -28.97
CA LYS A 761 -5.52 -2.40 -29.20
C LYS A 761 -6.57 -2.16 -28.14
N LYS A 762 -6.68 -0.91 -27.73
CA LYS A 762 -7.71 -0.42 -26.82
C LYS A 762 -8.02 1.02 -27.19
N ASN A 763 -9.30 1.38 -27.13
CA ASN A 763 -9.71 2.74 -27.40
C ASN A 763 -9.12 3.67 -26.32
N ASP A 764 -8.18 4.52 -26.71
CA ASP A 764 -7.49 5.53 -25.90
C ASP A 764 -8.38 6.72 -25.53
N HIS A 765 -9.56 6.84 -26.14
CA HIS A 765 -10.61 7.77 -25.70
C HIS A 765 -11.30 7.28 -24.41
N ASN A 766 -11.01 6.05 -23.96
CA ASN A 766 -11.43 5.56 -22.66
C ASN A 766 -10.49 6.07 -21.56
N TYR A 767 -10.56 7.38 -21.27
CA TYR A 767 -9.66 8.07 -20.35
C TYR A 767 -9.63 7.44 -18.94
N LYS A 768 -10.76 6.87 -18.49
CA LYS A 768 -10.85 6.17 -17.21
C LYS A 768 -10.02 4.89 -17.18
N ALA A 769 -9.92 4.19 -18.31
CA ALA A 769 -9.12 2.98 -18.40
C ALA A 769 -7.62 3.27 -18.29
N PHE A 770 -7.18 4.43 -18.78
CA PHE A 770 -5.79 4.85 -18.81
C PHE A 770 -5.39 5.83 -17.69
N SER A 771 -6.34 6.16 -16.81
CA SER A 771 -6.14 7.04 -15.66
C SER A 771 -5.75 8.47 -16.02
N ARG A 772 -6.38 9.10 -17.02
CA ARG A 772 -6.22 10.55 -17.29
C ARG A 772 -7.55 11.21 -17.70
N THR A 773 -8.50 11.25 -16.79
CA THR A 773 -9.89 11.69 -17.06
C THR A 773 -10.07 13.20 -17.14
N SER A 774 -9.32 13.97 -16.35
CA SER A 774 -9.42 15.43 -16.34
C SER A 774 -8.90 16.05 -17.65
N ILE A 775 -9.58 17.09 -18.14
CA ILE A 775 -9.11 17.88 -19.28
C ILE A 775 -7.87 18.70 -18.91
N ASP A 776 -7.83 19.28 -17.70
CA ASP A 776 -6.69 20.07 -17.22
C ASP A 776 -5.42 19.22 -17.16
N SER A 777 -5.56 17.95 -16.75
CA SER A 777 -4.45 16.99 -16.76
C SER A 777 -3.96 16.65 -18.17
N ARG A 778 -4.85 16.66 -19.18
CA ARG A 778 -4.44 16.47 -20.58
C ARG A 778 -3.77 17.71 -21.16
N ASN A 779 -4.27 18.90 -20.82
CA ASN A 779 -3.66 20.16 -21.22
C ASN A 779 -2.26 20.33 -20.61
N GLU A 780 -2.10 20.02 -19.31
CA GLU A 780 -0.79 20.01 -18.64
C GLU A 780 0.20 19.08 -19.35
N TYR A 781 -0.25 17.90 -19.80
CA TYR A 781 0.62 17.00 -20.56
C TYR A 781 1.07 17.61 -21.89
N TYR A 782 0.20 18.35 -22.59
CA TYR A 782 0.58 19.04 -23.83
C TYR A 782 1.60 20.15 -23.57
N GLU A 783 1.44 20.92 -22.47
CA GLU A 783 2.40 21.93 -22.04
C GLU A 783 3.76 21.30 -21.72
N VAL A 784 3.77 20.26 -20.87
CA VAL A 784 4.99 19.50 -20.54
C VAL A 784 5.66 18.91 -21.77
N LEU A 785 4.88 18.34 -22.69
CA LEU A 785 5.38 17.79 -23.95
C LEU A 785 6.04 18.87 -24.81
N ASN A 786 5.38 20.02 -24.98
CA ASN A 786 5.90 21.16 -25.73
C ASN A 786 7.22 21.65 -25.13
N ASP A 787 7.26 21.84 -23.83
CA ASP A 787 8.41 22.42 -23.14
C ASP A 787 9.60 21.46 -23.14
N ILE A 788 9.37 20.15 -22.97
CA ILE A 788 10.42 19.15 -23.07
C ILE A 788 11.00 19.14 -24.49
N ILE A 789 10.17 19.02 -25.54
CA ILE A 789 10.67 18.97 -26.93
C ILE A 789 11.42 20.25 -27.29
N ASN A 790 10.86 21.43 -26.97
CA ASN A 790 11.52 22.70 -27.24
C ASN A 790 12.82 22.87 -26.42
N SER A 791 12.86 22.35 -25.19
CA SER A 791 14.07 22.42 -24.38
C SER A 791 15.19 21.55 -24.97
N LEU A 792 14.86 20.42 -25.60
CA LEU A 792 15.81 19.39 -26.04
C LEU A 792 16.11 19.34 -27.55
N ASN A 793 15.46 20.18 -28.36
CA ASN A 793 15.50 20.13 -29.83
C ASN A 793 16.89 20.21 -30.48
N ASN A 794 17.83 20.92 -29.86
CA ASN A 794 19.18 21.12 -30.40
C ASN A 794 20.12 19.94 -30.18
N HIS A 795 19.79 18.99 -29.30
CA HIS A 795 20.66 17.85 -29.01
C HIS A 795 20.71 16.88 -30.20
N PRO A 796 21.89 16.66 -30.82
CA PRO A 796 22.04 15.67 -31.88
C PRO A 796 21.79 14.23 -31.42
N SER A 797 22.11 13.90 -30.16
CA SER A 797 21.97 12.55 -29.57
C SER A 797 20.53 12.04 -29.55
N ILE A 798 19.55 12.91 -29.31
CA ILE A 798 18.15 12.52 -29.23
C ILE A 798 17.67 12.10 -30.61
N ILE A 799 17.15 10.88 -30.73
CA ILE A 799 16.66 10.32 -32.00
C ILE A 799 15.20 9.90 -31.95
N ILE A 800 14.70 9.53 -30.78
CA ILE A 800 13.34 9.02 -30.59
C ILE A 800 12.72 9.72 -29.38
N TYR A 801 11.47 10.16 -29.52
CA TYR A 801 10.61 10.55 -28.40
C TYR A 801 9.58 9.45 -28.14
N THR A 802 9.48 8.99 -26.88
CA THR A 802 8.43 8.09 -26.42
C THR A 802 7.33 8.90 -25.73
N LEU A 803 6.13 8.93 -26.27
CA LEU A 803 5.05 9.79 -25.74
C LEU A 803 4.34 9.12 -24.55
N PHE A 804 3.96 7.86 -24.72
CA PHE A 804 3.30 7.07 -23.68
C PHE A 804 4.03 5.76 -23.45
N ASN A 805 4.22 5.39 -22.19
CA ASN A 805 4.76 4.09 -21.82
C ASN A 805 3.67 3.17 -21.28
N GLU A 806 3.49 2.00 -21.90
CA GLU A 806 2.62 0.92 -21.40
C GLU A 806 1.14 1.34 -21.19
N GLY A 807 0.70 2.34 -21.94
CA GLY A 807 -0.61 2.98 -21.82
C GLY A 807 -0.81 3.80 -20.55
N TRP A 808 0.20 4.01 -19.72
CA TRP A 808 0.03 4.82 -18.53
C TRP A 808 -0.23 6.28 -18.88
N GLY A 809 -1.41 6.78 -18.51
CA GLY A 809 -1.82 8.15 -18.79
C GLY A 809 -2.05 8.42 -20.28
N GLN A 810 -2.18 7.37 -21.11
CA GLN A 810 -2.40 7.47 -22.55
C GLN A 810 -3.80 8.02 -22.87
N PHE A 811 -3.87 8.94 -23.81
CA PHE A 811 -5.09 9.52 -24.36
C PHE A 811 -4.83 9.98 -25.79
N ASP A 812 -5.88 9.97 -26.64
CA ASP A 812 -5.92 10.60 -27.95
C ASP A 812 -4.61 10.52 -28.75
N SER A 813 -4.03 9.32 -28.86
CA SER A 813 -2.63 9.12 -29.25
C SER A 813 -2.29 9.73 -30.61
N LYS A 814 -3.27 9.78 -31.51
CA LYS A 814 -3.16 10.42 -32.82
C LYS A 814 -2.91 11.92 -32.72
N ASP A 815 -3.67 12.60 -31.87
CA ASP A 815 -3.64 14.05 -31.74
C ASP A 815 -2.35 14.47 -31.03
N VAL A 816 -1.96 13.71 -30.01
CA VAL A 816 -0.67 13.88 -29.31
C VAL A 816 0.51 13.68 -30.27
N TYR A 817 0.47 12.65 -31.13
CA TYR A 817 1.48 12.42 -32.17
C TYR A 817 1.57 13.59 -33.16
N ASN A 818 0.43 14.05 -33.69
CA ASN A 818 0.41 15.17 -34.64
C ASN A 818 0.92 16.45 -33.98
N TYR A 819 0.53 16.72 -32.74
CA TYR A 819 1.01 17.86 -31.97
C TYR A 819 2.54 17.81 -31.81
N ALA A 820 3.08 16.67 -31.38
CA ALA A 820 4.52 16.49 -31.21
C ALA A 820 5.29 16.65 -32.54
N LYS A 821 4.79 16.06 -33.64
CA LYS A 821 5.37 16.21 -34.98
C LYS A 821 5.34 17.63 -35.52
N ASN A 822 4.34 18.43 -35.15
CA ASN A 822 4.27 19.84 -35.53
C ASN A 822 5.33 20.68 -34.79
N ILE A 823 5.74 20.28 -33.58
CA ILE A 823 6.80 20.94 -32.82
C ILE A 823 8.17 20.53 -33.37
N ASP A 824 8.42 19.23 -33.55
CA ASP A 824 9.69 18.70 -34.07
C ASP A 824 9.46 17.53 -35.04
N ASN A 825 9.61 17.79 -36.33
CA ASN A 825 9.50 16.74 -37.36
C ASN A 825 10.83 16.01 -37.64
N SER A 826 11.92 16.41 -36.98
CA SER A 826 13.29 15.93 -37.22
C SER A 826 13.66 14.70 -36.37
N ARG A 827 12.70 14.13 -35.65
CA ARG A 827 12.85 12.96 -34.77
C ARG A 827 11.84 11.87 -35.08
N ILE A 828 12.13 10.65 -34.63
CA ILE A 828 11.24 9.49 -34.70
C ILE A 828 10.34 9.47 -33.46
N TYR A 829 9.09 9.01 -33.59
CA TYR A 829 8.14 8.95 -32.49
C TYR A 829 7.68 7.51 -32.19
N ASP A 830 7.89 7.11 -30.94
CA ASP A 830 7.27 5.93 -30.34
C ASP A 830 6.06 6.37 -29.49
N VAL A 831 4.88 6.40 -30.11
CA VAL A 831 3.70 7.04 -29.50
C VAL A 831 3.22 6.28 -28.28
N ALA A 832 3.05 4.97 -28.39
CA ALA A 832 2.64 4.08 -27.30
C ALA A 832 3.60 2.89 -27.21
N SER A 833 4.64 3.03 -26.38
CA SER A 833 5.67 2.02 -26.18
C SER A 833 5.14 0.80 -25.44
N GLY A 834 5.57 -0.40 -25.86
CA GLY A 834 5.14 -1.69 -25.32
C GLY A 834 3.80 -2.19 -25.87
N TRP A 835 2.68 -1.58 -25.48
CA TRP A 835 1.33 -2.04 -25.86
C TRP A 835 0.31 -0.90 -25.97
N TYR A 836 -0.86 -1.21 -26.56
CA TYR A 836 -1.94 -0.26 -26.92
C TYR A 836 -1.58 0.75 -28.02
N ASP A 837 -0.65 0.40 -28.91
CA ASP A 837 -0.42 1.14 -30.16
C ASP A 837 -1.69 1.12 -31.04
N ASN A 838 -2.22 2.32 -31.28
CA ASN A 838 -3.38 2.56 -32.13
C ASN A 838 -3.03 2.79 -33.62
N GLY A 839 -1.79 2.51 -34.00
CA GLY A 839 -1.28 2.51 -35.38
C GLY A 839 -0.37 3.68 -35.72
N PHE A 840 -0.04 4.53 -34.74
CA PHE A 840 0.69 5.79 -34.94
C PHE A 840 2.17 5.70 -34.57
N ASN A 841 2.64 4.63 -33.93
CA ASN A 841 4.08 4.48 -33.67
C ASN A 841 4.84 4.39 -35.01
N GLU A 842 5.94 5.12 -35.15
CA GLU A 842 6.82 5.02 -36.32
C GLU A 842 7.70 3.75 -36.27
N ILE A 843 7.84 3.18 -35.07
CA ILE A 843 8.55 1.92 -34.79
C ILE A 843 7.64 0.89 -34.12
N VAL A 844 7.99 -0.39 -34.21
CA VAL A 844 7.39 -1.44 -33.39
C VAL A 844 8.21 -1.56 -32.11
N SER A 845 7.67 -1.04 -31.02
CA SER A 845 8.27 -1.03 -29.70
C SER A 845 7.65 -2.13 -28.83
N ILE A 846 8.47 -3.08 -28.36
CA ILE A 846 8.00 -4.28 -27.64
C ILE A 846 8.62 -4.35 -26.25
N HIS A 847 7.74 -4.54 -25.26
CA HIS A 847 8.12 -4.89 -23.89
C HIS A 847 7.88 -6.40 -23.69
N SER A 848 8.91 -7.14 -23.27
CA SER A 848 8.81 -8.60 -23.10
C SER A 848 9.48 -9.08 -21.82
N TYR A 849 8.67 -9.35 -20.80
CA TYR A 849 9.10 -9.83 -19.49
C TYR A 849 8.72 -11.30 -19.20
N PHE A 850 7.70 -11.81 -19.90
CA PHE A 850 7.10 -13.12 -19.60
C PHE A 850 7.28 -14.15 -20.72
N TYR A 851 7.75 -13.72 -21.89
CA TYR A 851 7.82 -14.54 -23.09
C TYR A 851 9.22 -14.47 -23.71
N PRO A 852 9.67 -15.56 -24.38
CA PRO A 852 10.91 -15.53 -25.14
C PRO A 852 10.90 -14.44 -26.22
N LEU A 853 12.02 -13.74 -26.36
CA LEU A 853 12.20 -12.72 -27.39
C LEU A 853 12.09 -13.35 -28.78
N ARG A 854 11.14 -12.87 -29.58
CA ARG A 854 10.90 -13.34 -30.95
C ARG A 854 10.78 -12.16 -31.89
N ILE A 855 11.65 -12.13 -32.90
CA ILE A 855 11.59 -11.17 -33.99
C ILE A 855 10.70 -11.74 -35.11
N PRO A 856 9.68 -11.02 -35.58
CA PRO A 856 8.89 -11.46 -36.72
C PRO A 856 9.74 -11.64 -37.99
N LYS A 857 9.47 -12.69 -38.78
CA LYS A 857 10.20 -12.97 -40.04
C LYS A 857 10.10 -11.86 -41.09
N LYS A 858 9.02 -11.07 -41.05
CA LYS A 858 8.79 -9.92 -41.94
C LYS A 858 8.45 -8.71 -41.08
N LEU A 859 9.27 -7.67 -41.18
CA LEU A 859 9.06 -6.39 -40.51
C LEU A 859 8.40 -5.41 -41.49
N LYS A 860 7.46 -4.61 -40.99
CA LYS A 860 6.79 -3.52 -41.75
C LYS A 860 7.21 -2.11 -41.29
N LYS A 861 7.93 -2.04 -40.18
CA LYS A 861 8.51 -0.86 -39.52
C LYS A 861 9.76 -1.32 -38.77
N PRO A 862 10.68 -0.43 -38.38
CA PRO A 862 11.77 -0.80 -37.47
C PRO A 862 11.23 -1.49 -36.22
N PHE A 863 11.93 -2.52 -35.75
CA PHE A 863 11.49 -3.34 -34.62
C PHE A 863 12.51 -3.25 -33.51
N LEU A 864 12.08 -2.79 -32.33
CA LEU A 864 12.91 -2.59 -31.16
C LEU A 864 12.31 -3.34 -29.96
N PHE A 865 13.14 -4.07 -29.24
CA PHE A 865 12.84 -4.48 -27.87
C PHE A 865 13.26 -3.34 -26.96
N THR A 866 12.28 -2.56 -26.53
CA THR A 866 12.49 -1.32 -25.77
C THR A 866 12.49 -1.57 -24.27
N GLU A 867 11.92 -2.69 -23.82
CA GLU A 867 12.09 -3.24 -22.47
C GLU A 867 12.08 -4.78 -22.50
N PHE A 868 13.06 -5.40 -21.84
CA PHE A 868 13.11 -6.84 -21.64
C PHE A 868 14.14 -7.15 -20.54
N GLY A 869 13.97 -8.27 -19.83
CA GLY A 869 14.87 -8.68 -18.75
C GLY A 869 14.35 -9.86 -17.97
#